data_AF-A0A7S1F326-F1
#
_entry.id   AF-A0A7S1F326-F1
#
_cell.length_a   1.000
_cell.length_b   1.000
_cell.length_c   1.000
_cell.angle_alpha   90.00
_cell.angle_beta   90.00
_cell.angle_gamma   90.00
#
_symmetry.space_group_name_H-M   'P 1'
#
loop_
_entity.id
_entity.type
_entity.pdbx_description
1 polymer ?
#
loop_
_entity_poly.entity_id
_entity_poly.type
_entity_poly.pdbx_seq_one_letter_code
_entity_poly.pdbx_strand_id
1 'polypeptide(L)'
;CWDLAKLEISFMFEYAVLPVHWMTLLSFAGDTAEEWTSRKVSSWLGVGEQTALALLVQLRRLRDGQFQGTGPVPIRPPTPSRGLPKRRCHESLDRSGDMPLALAIRRAVDEVFEEPLDRACRKKRDTELCRLCAILLANEEEEIEALSFAATLTDIMLSGNSLTVVMDPRTPDAHGAASQSLAFCWSKASRLRQFFQDEWFTLQVRFESTCGDLVQADESPLVFWLGLLQESYRLLGYFDVAPWTKVWAINYIERLTSNIQEEITRIVNCAQTPWSAQEVCPADMEAVSTVHYPPRPYPSSLVMAHRALAIVGGAPPALATRSRIRVLHSNSPILKVLGGLFAEIRARATVAELDGNVMEVELVIEPSLPIGLTPLLLDTVEIGVIDIRLNRAYVHLNAPLVPLCRDALLNRSCWRTGICAEASLSQGIATVKFSVMEAAFCYPPGARVRLATNTFGPLSGLKLRCATVVHLEETTGKYTIRWDNEVQSEFDAPEADFVEGNHVVDEVVSYSKGERIICMEHSATVDAVVVQNLAGETGEADKSGQHRLCKYKDPTEEWDMDLNPFNHVTCGPLLHTSSRDEEIRRYRAFVKAKHAFLWTVTSDRSDVLQGPVPRLVDDAGRQIFFWSDIQALVSEDMFSPGWLVVGQPGSGKSCLLCKLVMHCLTLSTVLLPVLIPVIDLCARLQKLGGDDQQSESGEASKQLGRLSASHEEDGEGLICWYLAMVFGDDTLRYAVLRQNLQCHRLLLLFDGLDEAGSLLPRVERCITGLAAQDHRIVVTATRRAEDVSIESTRRSSSVGGLTPSWLKTQPELFRVTELLPLERDCRRSLAEALLSGEQQLNHEDISTAADFCEEFISSLPGDEWIQWSTPMMMSILIASWRTQMLHEKQGKDLQFDRGARTSLAAGRRQSLVLEVPDAQPKEEADQNGAAKPGSENGSRPSRWKSAVNMIGLVRSVESAKRLQLDTVTKSVYGVALDLLLRRFQSRQQADRHKMKATVQIFKELLELVAAVLDARCDSHFTEADVVPLLSLFKIDEQVWKDLSLAIQENRIPLLHARKNGKEVSFQFIYGSFQRFLGRRGKPRLK
;
A
#
# COMPACT_ATOMS: atom_id res chain seq x y z
N CYS A 1 -6.10 -5.43 -19.54
CA CYS A 1 -5.10 -5.51 -20.64
C CYS A 1 -3.77 -6.10 -20.20
N TRP A 2 -3.10 -5.59 -19.16
CA TRP A 2 -1.79 -6.14 -18.73
C TRP A 2 -1.81 -7.62 -18.36
N ASP A 3 -2.72 -8.03 -17.47
CA ASP A 3 -2.81 -9.43 -17.03
C ASP A 3 -3.23 -10.37 -18.16
N LEU A 4 -3.96 -9.83 -19.15
CA LEU A 4 -4.32 -10.54 -20.37
C LEU A 4 -3.12 -10.70 -21.30
N ALA A 5 -2.30 -9.67 -21.46
CA ALA A 5 -1.04 -9.78 -22.20
C ALA A 5 -0.10 -10.80 -21.53
N LYS A 6 -0.02 -10.82 -20.20
CA LYS A 6 0.70 -11.86 -19.46
C LYS A 6 0.19 -13.26 -19.76
N LEU A 7 -1.14 -13.45 -19.70
CA LEU A 7 -1.76 -14.74 -20.01
C LEU A 7 -1.46 -15.16 -21.44
N GLU A 8 -1.62 -14.26 -22.42
CA GLU A 8 -1.36 -14.55 -23.83
C GLU A 8 0.10 -14.94 -24.07
N ILE A 9 1.04 -14.16 -23.53
CA ILE A 9 2.48 -14.45 -23.65
C ILE A 9 2.87 -15.76 -22.96
N SER A 10 2.32 -16.03 -21.77
CA SER A 10 2.50 -17.33 -21.11
C SER A 10 1.93 -18.46 -21.97
N PHE A 11 0.74 -18.31 -22.54
CA PHE A 11 0.13 -19.33 -23.38
C PHE A 11 0.89 -19.58 -24.68
N MET A 12 1.33 -18.51 -25.35
CA MET A 12 2.08 -18.62 -26.60
C MET A 12 3.47 -19.20 -26.39
N PHE A 13 4.22 -18.73 -25.40
CA PHE A 13 5.65 -19.04 -25.32
C PHE A 13 6.01 -20.04 -24.22
N GLU A 14 5.24 -20.12 -23.13
CA GLU A 14 5.51 -21.09 -22.05
C GLU A 14 4.76 -22.41 -22.29
N TYR A 15 3.59 -22.38 -22.93
CA TYR A 15 2.73 -23.56 -23.11
C TYR A 15 2.65 -24.10 -24.54
N ALA A 16 2.89 -23.28 -25.57
CA ALA A 16 3.03 -23.80 -26.92
C ALA A 16 4.41 -24.42 -27.08
N VAL A 17 4.42 -25.71 -27.41
CA VAL A 17 5.62 -26.50 -27.51
C VAL A 17 5.98 -26.59 -28.99
N LEU A 18 6.95 -25.79 -29.42
CA LEU A 18 7.48 -25.88 -30.77
C LEU A 18 8.32 -27.17 -30.89
N PRO A 19 8.00 -28.03 -31.87
CA PRO A 19 8.83 -29.18 -32.15
C PRO A 19 10.16 -28.71 -32.78
N VAL A 20 11.25 -29.37 -32.39
CA VAL A 20 12.60 -29.07 -32.85
C VAL A 20 13.34 -30.35 -33.15
N HIS A 21 14.24 -30.31 -34.12
CA HIS A 21 15.13 -31.40 -34.38
C HIS A 21 16.07 -31.60 -33.18
N TRP A 22 16.27 -32.85 -32.77
CA TRP A 22 17.05 -33.16 -31.58
C TRP A 22 18.53 -32.71 -31.67
N MET A 23 19.09 -32.55 -32.87
CA MET A 23 20.41 -31.93 -33.05
C MET A 23 20.40 -30.43 -32.74
N THR A 24 19.30 -29.73 -33.05
CA THR A 24 19.11 -28.32 -32.67
C THR A 24 19.04 -28.19 -31.15
N LEU A 25 18.37 -29.13 -30.46
CA LEU A 25 18.44 -29.17 -29.00
C LEU A 25 19.89 -29.29 -28.51
N LEU A 26 20.68 -30.24 -29.03
CA LEU A 26 22.07 -30.42 -28.59
C LEU A 26 22.95 -29.21 -28.86
N SER A 27 22.81 -28.55 -30.02
CA SER A 27 23.61 -27.37 -30.36
C SER A 27 23.37 -26.22 -29.38
N PHE A 28 22.13 -26.04 -28.92
CA PHE A 28 21.75 -25.02 -27.95
C PHE A 28 21.94 -25.43 -26.48
N ALA A 29 21.76 -26.70 -26.15
CA ALA A 29 21.86 -27.21 -24.78
C ALA A 29 23.30 -27.50 -24.36
N GLY A 30 24.18 -27.74 -25.32
CA GLY A 30 25.54 -28.20 -25.08
C GLY A 30 25.62 -29.72 -24.92
N ASP A 31 26.84 -30.18 -24.68
CA ASP A 31 27.27 -31.57 -24.75
C ASP A 31 27.76 -32.08 -23.39
N THR A 32 27.43 -31.40 -22.30
CA THR A 32 27.79 -31.80 -20.93
C THR A 32 26.58 -31.72 -19.99
N ALA A 33 26.61 -32.50 -18.91
CA ALA A 33 25.55 -32.44 -17.89
C ALA A 33 25.52 -31.05 -17.21
N GLU A 34 26.69 -30.46 -16.99
CA GLU A 34 26.85 -29.12 -16.42
C GLU A 34 26.23 -28.04 -17.31
N GLU A 35 26.41 -28.13 -18.63
CA GLU A 35 25.74 -27.23 -19.57
C GLU A 35 24.21 -27.41 -19.53
N TRP A 36 23.71 -28.66 -19.50
CA TRP A 36 22.27 -28.91 -19.44
C TRP A 36 21.62 -28.39 -18.15
N THR A 37 22.28 -28.56 -17.01
CA THR A 37 21.81 -28.03 -15.72
C THR A 37 21.90 -26.50 -15.69
N SER A 38 23.03 -25.91 -16.11
CA SER A 38 23.21 -24.45 -16.10
C SER A 38 22.28 -23.72 -17.06
N ARG A 39 21.98 -24.32 -18.23
CA ARG A 39 21.04 -23.79 -19.22
C ARG A 39 19.58 -24.17 -18.92
N LYS A 40 19.31 -24.92 -17.85
CA LYS A 40 17.96 -25.35 -17.43
C LYS A 40 17.19 -26.09 -18.54
N VAL A 41 17.85 -27.02 -19.24
CA VAL A 41 17.24 -27.78 -20.36
C VAL A 41 16.01 -28.58 -19.93
N SER A 42 15.96 -29.00 -18.67
CA SER A 42 14.77 -29.64 -18.08
C SER A 42 13.52 -28.74 -18.12
N SER A 43 13.70 -27.43 -17.93
CA SER A 43 12.62 -26.44 -18.08
C SER A 43 12.21 -26.26 -19.54
N TRP A 44 13.17 -26.22 -20.47
CA TRP A 44 12.90 -26.10 -21.92
C TRP A 44 12.02 -27.26 -22.42
N LEU A 45 12.32 -28.47 -21.95
CA LEU A 45 11.61 -29.70 -22.31
C LEU A 45 10.37 -29.96 -21.45
N GLY A 46 10.19 -29.22 -20.35
CA GLY A 46 9.10 -29.41 -19.40
C GLY A 46 9.07 -30.81 -18.76
N VAL A 47 10.24 -31.35 -18.41
CA VAL A 47 10.43 -32.66 -17.76
C VAL A 47 11.29 -32.55 -16.50
N GLY A 48 11.38 -33.61 -15.70
CA GLY A 48 12.30 -33.64 -14.55
C GLY A 48 13.78 -33.52 -14.98
N GLU A 49 14.63 -32.95 -14.11
CA GLU A 49 16.07 -32.82 -14.37
C GLU A 49 16.75 -34.17 -14.63
N GLN A 50 16.38 -35.20 -13.87
CA GLN A 50 16.88 -36.56 -14.09
C GLN A 50 16.49 -37.10 -15.48
N THR A 51 15.26 -36.84 -15.93
CA THR A 51 14.79 -37.24 -17.27
C THR A 51 15.57 -36.53 -18.37
N ALA A 52 15.86 -35.24 -18.20
CA ALA A 52 16.68 -34.48 -19.14
C ALA A 52 18.12 -35.02 -19.20
N LEU A 53 18.75 -35.28 -18.05
CA LEU A 53 20.11 -35.84 -18.03
C LEU A 53 20.19 -37.26 -18.62
N ALA A 54 19.18 -38.11 -18.35
CA ALA A 54 19.08 -39.42 -19.00
C ALA A 54 18.92 -39.28 -20.52
N LEU A 55 18.11 -38.32 -20.97
CA LEU A 55 17.92 -38.03 -22.39
C LEU A 55 19.22 -37.60 -23.07
N LEU A 56 20.01 -36.73 -22.44
CA LEU A 56 21.33 -36.32 -22.95
C LEU A 56 22.25 -37.52 -23.21
N VAL A 57 22.29 -38.48 -22.30
CA VAL A 57 23.09 -39.71 -22.46
C VAL A 57 22.63 -40.50 -23.69
N GLN A 58 21.31 -40.66 -23.87
CA GLN A 58 20.77 -41.41 -25.01
C GLN A 58 20.97 -40.67 -26.34
N LEU A 59 20.82 -39.33 -26.37
CA LEU A 59 21.06 -38.52 -27.58
C LEU A 59 22.53 -38.54 -28.01
N ARG A 60 23.49 -38.53 -27.07
CA ARG A 60 24.91 -38.69 -27.42
C ARG A 60 25.21 -40.06 -28.02
N ARG A 61 24.68 -41.14 -27.41
CA ARG A 61 24.81 -42.49 -27.97
C ARG A 61 24.24 -42.58 -29.39
N LEU A 62 23.12 -41.90 -29.63
CA LEU A 62 22.50 -41.83 -30.94
C LEU A 62 23.39 -41.09 -31.95
N ARG A 63 23.90 -39.90 -31.59
CA ARG A 63 24.83 -39.11 -32.41
C ARG A 63 26.12 -39.86 -32.74
N ASP A 64 26.69 -40.53 -31.76
CA ASP A 64 27.99 -41.21 -31.89
C ASP A 64 27.86 -42.57 -32.60
N GLY A 65 26.68 -42.92 -33.13
CA GLY A 65 26.41 -44.18 -33.83
C GLY A 65 26.49 -45.41 -32.92
N GLN A 66 26.54 -45.23 -31.60
CA GLN A 66 26.62 -46.30 -30.60
C GLN A 66 25.27 -46.94 -30.32
N PHE A 67 24.20 -46.45 -30.95
CA PHE A 67 22.86 -47.02 -30.87
C PHE A 67 22.74 -48.28 -31.74
N GLN A 68 23.54 -49.31 -31.42
CA GLN A 68 23.39 -50.63 -32.04
C GLN A 68 22.11 -51.26 -31.50
N GLY A 69 21.13 -51.48 -32.38
CA GLY A 69 19.92 -52.24 -32.08
C GLY A 69 20.25 -53.71 -31.82
N THR A 70 20.89 -54.01 -30.69
CA THR A 70 21.21 -55.38 -30.29
C THR A 70 19.96 -56.05 -29.73
N GLY A 71 19.16 -56.58 -30.66
CA GLY A 71 18.12 -57.58 -30.41
C GLY A 71 16.69 -57.00 -30.34
N PRO A 72 15.70 -57.73 -30.89
CA PRO A 72 14.30 -57.40 -30.69
C PRO A 72 13.99 -57.53 -29.20
N VAL A 73 13.85 -56.40 -28.50
CA VAL A 73 13.24 -56.39 -27.18
C VAL A 73 11.81 -56.89 -27.38
N PRO A 74 11.37 -57.98 -26.70
CA PRO A 74 10.02 -58.47 -26.86
C PRO A 74 9.06 -57.40 -26.34
N ILE A 75 8.42 -56.69 -27.27
CA ILE A 75 7.32 -55.78 -26.96
C ILE A 75 6.19 -56.66 -26.41
N ARG A 76 6.08 -56.72 -25.08
CA ARG A 76 4.99 -57.43 -24.42
C ARG A 76 3.70 -56.67 -24.76
N PRO A 77 2.74 -57.23 -25.50
CA PRO A 77 1.53 -56.50 -25.85
C PRO A 77 0.79 -56.13 -24.56
N PRO A 78 0.34 -54.87 -24.40
CA PRO A 78 -0.34 -54.45 -23.19
C PRO A 78 -1.64 -55.25 -23.04
N THR A 79 -1.83 -55.85 -21.85
CA THR A 79 -3.09 -56.48 -21.46
C THR A 79 -4.26 -55.51 -21.67
N PRO A 80 -5.36 -55.93 -22.34
CA PRO A 80 -6.46 -55.04 -22.69
C PRO A 80 -7.19 -54.56 -21.44
N SER A 81 -6.91 -53.33 -21.01
CA SER A 81 -7.69 -52.63 -20.00
C SER A 81 -8.90 -51.97 -20.69
N ARG A 82 -10.11 -52.44 -20.34
CA ARG A 82 -11.37 -51.83 -20.79
C ARG A 82 -11.53 -50.45 -20.14
N GLY A 83 -11.66 -49.39 -20.96
CA GLY A 83 -12.39 -48.18 -20.53
C GLY A 83 -11.74 -46.80 -20.68
N LEU A 84 -10.62 -46.62 -21.39
CA LEU A 84 -10.11 -45.28 -21.73
C LEU A 84 -9.91 -45.16 -23.25
N PRO A 85 -10.24 -44.00 -23.87
CA PRO A 85 -10.04 -43.81 -25.30
C PRO A 85 -8.55 -43.94 -25.61
N LYS A 86 -8.19 -44.96 -26.40
CA LYS A 86 -6.84 -45.17 -26.92
C LYS A 86 -6.38 -43.89 -27.62
N ARG A 87 -5.47 -43.13 -27.00
CA ARG A 87 -4.79 -42.02 -27.67
C ARG A 87 -3.90 -42.62 -28.78
N ARG A 88 -4.07 -42.11 -30.00
CA ARG A 88 -3.39 -42.54 -31.25
C ARG A 88 -1.85 -42.54 -31.24
N CYS A 89 -1.18 -42.16 -30.15
CA CYS A 89 0.29 -42.03 -30.10
C CYS A 89 1.06 -43.37 -30.13
N HIS A 90 0.44 -44.49 -29.75
CA HIS A 90 1.16 -45.77 -29.71
C HIS A 90 1.19 -46.54 -31.03
N GLU A 91 0.25 -46.30 -31.95
CA GLU A 91 0.13 -47.05 -33.22
C GLU A 91 0.91 -46.38 -34.37
N SER A 92 1.37 -45.13 -34.23
CA SER A 92 2.15 -44.40 -35.25
C SER A 92 3.67 -44.57 -35.15
N LEU A 93 4.18 -44.96 -33.98
CA LEU A 93 5.62 -45.16 -33.72
C LEU A 93 6.25 -46.25 -34.60
N ASP A 94 5.46 -47.21 -35.10
CA ASP A 94 5.93 -48.33 -35.91
C ASP A 94 6.10 -48.00 -37.41
N ARG A 95 5.79 -46.76 -37.86
CA ARG A 95 5.75 -46.42 -39.30
C ARG A 95 6.82 -45.43 -39.81
N SER A 96 7.61 -44.77 -38.96
CA SER A 96 8.62 -43.79 -39.40
C SER A 96 10.05 -44.32 -39.27
N GLY A 97 10.96 -43.84 -40.12
CA GLY A 97 12.40 -44.15 -40.10
C GLY A 97 13.14 -43.69 -38.82
N ASP A 98 12.44 -43.03 -37.89
CA ASP A 98 12.98 -42.43 -36.66
C ASP A 98 12.95 -43.35 -35.44
N MET A 99 12.79 -44.66 -35.66
CA MET A 99 12.81 -45.68 -34.61
C MET A 99 13.97 -45.55 -33.59
N PRO A 100 15.22 -45.20 -33.99
CA PRO A 100 16.31 -45.02 -33.04
C PRO A 100 16.09 -43.89 -32.03
N LEU A 101 15.59 -42.73 -32.48
CA LEU A 101 15.36 -41.56 -31.62
C LEU A 101 14.18 -41.78 -30.67
N ALA A 102 13.08 -42.35 -31.18
CA ALA A 102 11.94 -42.70 -30.35
C ALA A 102 12.30 -43.71 -29.24
N LEU A 103 13.15 -44.68 -29.56
CA LEU A 103 13.66 -45.65 -28.58
C LEU A 103 14.59 -44.99 -27.56
N ALA A 104 15.45 -44.05 -28.00
CA ALA A 104 16.31 -43.27 -27.12
C ALA A 104 15.50 -42.45 -26.10
N ILE A 105 14.46 -41.74 -26.55
CA ILE A 105 13.56 -40.97 -25.67
C ILE A 105 12.86 -41.90 -24.66
N ARG A 106 12.33 -43.04 -25.12
CA ARG A 106 11.66 -44.01 -24.26
C ARG A 106 12.60 -44.55 -23.16
N ARG A 107 13.82 -44.94 -23.54
CA ARG A 107 14.83 -45.42 -22.58
C ARG A 107 15.17 -44.37 -21.54
N ALA A 108 15.35 -43.11 -21.94
CA ALA A 108 15.65 -42.03 -21.00
C ALA A 108 14.55 -41.83 -19.95
N VAL A 109 13.27 -41.93 -20.36
CA VAL A 109 12.15 -41.83 -19.43
C VAL A 109 12.07 -43.08 -18.54
N ASP A 110 12.19 -44.28 -19.11
CA ASP A 110 12.11 -45.52 -18.35
C ASP A 110 13.26 -45.68 -17.33
N GLU A 111 14.45 -45.13 -17.60
CA GLU A 111 15.60 -45.11 -16.67
C GLU A 111 15.33 -44.31 -15.38
N VAL A 112 14.43 -43.31 -15.42
CA VAL A 112 14.11 -42.46 -14.25
C VAL A 112 12.94 -43.01 -13.45
N PHE A 113 12.02 -43.72 -14.10
CA PHE A 113 10.81 -44.23 -13.48
C PHE A 113 10.91 -45.75 -13.26
N GLU A 114 11.60 -46.17 -12.19
CA GLU A 114 11.75 -47.59 -11.82
C GLU A 114 10.39 -48.25 -11.51
N GLU A 115 10.17 -49.46 -12.06
CA GLU A 115 8.97 -50.26 -11.76
C GLU A 115 9.10 -51.05 -10.44
N PRO A 116 8.00 -51.25 -9.68
CA PRO A 116 6.61 -50.94 -10.02
C PRO A 116 6.20 -49.49 -9.68
N LEU A 117 5.62 -48.79 -10.65
CA LEU A 117 5.12 -47.42 -10.48
C LEU A 117 3.68 -47.39 -9.96
N ASP A 118 3.41 -46.47 -9.03
CA ASP A 118 2.04 -46.13 -8.65
C ASP A 118 1.27 -45.47 -9.82
N ARG A 119 -0.03 -45.18 -9.62
CA ARG A 119 -0.88 -44.58 -10.66
C ARG A 119 -0.45 -43.15 -11.02
N ALA A 120 0.04 -42.37 -10.06
CA ALA A 120 0.45 -40.98 -10.27
C ALA A 120 1.76 -40.92 -11.04
N CYS A 121 2.74 -41.75 -10.66
CA CYS A 121 4.03 -41.89 -11.32
C CYS A 121 3.88 -42.41 -12.75
N ARG A 122 2.98 -43.37 -13.02
CA ARG A 122 2.66 -43.79 -14.40
C ARG A 122 2.11 -42.65 -15.25
N LYS A 123 1.15 -41.88 -14.72
CA LYS A 123 0.59 -40.73 -15.43
C LYS A 123 1.67 -39.67 -15.71
N LYS A 124 2.57 -39.42 -14.76
CA LYS A 124 3.70 -38.49 -14.93
C LYS A 124 4.66 -38.99 -16.01
N ARG A 125 5.11 -40.26 -15.93
CA ARG A 125 5.96 -40.92 -16.94
C ARG A 125 5.37 -40.79 -18.35
N ASP A 126 4.12 -41.18 -18.52
CA ASP A 126 3.46 -41.16 -19.83
C ASP A 126 3.31 -39.71 -20.36
N THR A 127 3.13 -38.73 -19.46
CA THR A 127 3.07 -37.31 -19.82
C THR A 127 4.43 -36.78 -20.28
N GLU A 128 5.52 -37.12 -19.57
CA GLU A 128 6.89 -36.74 -19.97
C GLU A 128 7.27 -37.39 -21.30
N LEU A 129 6.96 -38.68 -21.47
CA LEU A 129 7.20 -39.39 -22.74
C LEU A 129 6.47 -38.75 -23.91
N CYS A 130 5.16 -38.48 -23.77
CA CYS A 130 4.39 -37.84 -24.85
C CYS A 130 4.92 -36.43 -25.17
N ARG A 131 5.36 -35.67 -24.17
CA ARG A 131 5.91 -34.33 -24.37
C ARG A 131 7.24 -34.38 -25.10
N LEU A 132 8.17 -35.24 -24.68
CA LEU A 132 9.47 -35.39 -25.35
C LEU A 132 9.31 -35.88 -26.80
N CYS A 133 8.43 -36.85 -27.05
CA CYS A 133 8.14 -37.30 -28.40
C CYS A 133 7.57 -36.19 -29.28
N ALA A 134 6.66 -35.37 -28.73
CA ALA A 134 6.09 -34.25 -29.49
C ALA A 134 7.11 -33.14 -29.78
N ILE A 135 8.14 -32.97 -28.94
CA ILE A 135 9.20 -31.97 -29.15
C ILE A 135 10.23 -32.49 -30.15
N LEU A 136 10.79 -33.67 -29.90
CA LEU A 136 12.08 -34.07 -30.48
C LEU A 136 11.99 -34.97 -31.70
N LEU A 137 10.82 -35.54 -31.99
CA LEU A 137 10.64 -36.39 -33.17
C LEU A 137 10.44 -35.60 -34.47
N ALA A 138 10.48 -34.27 -34.42
CA ALA A 138 10.50 -33.49 -35.65
C ALA A 138 11.82 -33.69 -36.39
N ASN A 139 11.72 -33.94 -37.69
CA ASN A 139 12.86 -33.81 -38.59
C ASN A 139 13.15 -32.31 -38.89
N GLU A 140 14.23 -32.03 -39.60
CA GLU A 140 14.65 -30.66 -39.92
C GLU A 140 13.60 -29.91 -40.76
N GLU A 141 12.93 -30.58 -41.71
CA GLU A 141 11.86 -29.98 -42.51
C GLU A 141 10.65 -29.60 -41.66
N GLU A 142 10.28 -30.46 -40.71
CA GLU A 142 9.19 -30.22 -39.76
C GLU A 142 9.53 -29.11 -38.77
N GLU A 143 10.79 -28.99 -38.32
CA GLU A 143 11.22 -27.85 -37.50
C GLU A 143 11.09 -26.52 -38.26
N ILE A 144 11.52 -26.50 -39.53
CA ILE A 144 11.38 -25.32 -40.40
C ILE A 144 9.89 -24.99 -40.61
N GLU A 145 9.06 -26.00 -40.86
CA GLU A 145 7.61 -25.83 -41.01
C GLU A 145 6.98 -25.31 -39.71
N ALA A 146 7.40 -25.80 -38.55
CA ALA A 146 6.94 -25.32 -37.25
C ALA A 146 7.26 -23.84 -37.02
N LEU A 147 8.50 -23.42 -37.32
CA LEU A 147 8.95 -22.04 -37.16
C LEU A 147 8.27 -21.10 -38.17
N SER A 148 8.15 -21.52 -39.42
CA SER A 148 7.42 -20.79 -40.47
C SER A 148 5.95 -20.62 -40.09
N PHE A 149 5.34 -21.66 -39.54
CA PHE A 149 3.98 -21.59 -39.02
C PHE A 149 3.88 -20.65 -37.81
N ALA A 150 4.83 -20.72 -36.86
CA ALA A 150 4.85 -19.84 -35.71
C ALA A 150 4.92 -18.36 -36.14
N ALA A 151 5.70 -18.06 -37.17
CA ALA A 151 5.74 -16.75 -37.81
C ALA A 151 4.41 -16.38 -38.48
N THR A 152 3.80 -17.31 -39.23
CA THR A 152 2.47 -17.12 -39.84
C THR A 152 1.38 -16.88 -38.78
N LEU A 153 1.45 -17.59 -37.65
CA LEU A 153 0.54 -17.43 -36.52
C LEU A 153 0.71 -16.05 -35.89
N THR A 154 1.95 -15.59 -35.68
CA THR A 154 2.25 -14.21 -35.27
C THR A 154 1.62 -13.23 -36.25
N ASP A 155 1.80 -13.42 -37.55
CA ASP A 155 1.26 -12.52 -38.58
C ASP A 155 -0.28 -12.50 -38.55
N ILE A 156 -0.93 -13.67 -38.39
CA ILE A 156 -2.40 -13.76 -38.26
C ILE A 156 -2.88 -13.07 -36.97
N MET A 157 -2.20 -13.30 -35.85
CA MET A 157 -2.54 -12.69 -34.56
C MET A 157 -2.40 -11.18 -34.59
N LEU A 158 -1.37 -10.69 -35.26
CA LEU A 158 -1.11 -9.26 -35.38
C LEU A 158 -1.83 -8.64 -36.59
N SER A 159 -2.47 -9.45 -37.45
CA SER A 159 -3.30 -8.96 -38.55
C SER A 159 -4.68 -8.54 -38.02
N GLY A 160 -4.98 -7.25 -38.14
CA GLY A 160 -6.28 -6.69 -37.77
C GLY A 160 -6.14 -5.34 -37.08
N ASN A 161 -7.02 -4.41 -37.44
CA ASN A 161 -7.11 -3.10 -36.79
C ASN A 161 -7.98 -3.12 -35.52
N SER A 162 -8.62 -4.26 -35.21
CA SER A 162 -9.51 -4.41 -34.06
C SER A 162 -9.17 -5.67 -33.28
N LEU A 163 -9.27 -5.57 -31.96
CA LEU A 163 -8.92 -6.64 -31.03
C LEU A 163 -9.74 -7.92 -31.26
N THR A 164 -10.99 -7.81 -31.71
CA THR A 164 -11.82 -8.99 -32.06
C THR A 164 -11.29 -9.77 -33.26
N VAL A 165 -10.65 -9.09 -34.22
CA VAL A 165 -10.05 -9.71 -35.41
C VAL A 165 -8.70 -10.34 -35.06
N VAL A 166 -7.87 -9.65 -34.27
CA VAL A 166 -6.62 -10.17 -33.69
C VAL A 166 -6.88 -11.47 -32.92
N MET A 167 -8.04 -11.58 -32.29
CA MET A 167 -8.43 -12.71 -31.44
C MET A 167 -9.18 -13.83 -32.18
N ASP A 168 -9.56 -13.64 -33.45
CA ASP A 168 -10.28 -14.63 -34.25
C ASP A 168 -9.38 -15.87 -34.48
N PRO A 169 -9.78 -17.09 -34.07
CA PRO A 169 -9.03 -18.31 -34.27
C PRO A 169 -9.14 -18.76 -35.73
N ARG A 170 -8.63 -17.95 -36.67
CA ARG A 170 -8.40 -18.42 -38.04
C ARG A 170 -7.23 -19.39 -38.01
N THR A 171 -7.55 -20.67 -38.00
CA THR A 171 -6.53 -21.72 -38.18
C THR A 171 -6.16 -21.77 -39.67
N PRO A 172 -4.87 -21.67 -40.03
CA PRO A 172 -4.41 -22.21 -41.30
C PRO A 172 -4.88 -23.68 -41.35
N ASP A 173 -5.42 -24.13 -42.49
CA ASP A 173 -6.07 -25.45 -42.61
C ASP A 173 -5.27 -26.57 -41.95
N ALA A 174 -5.62 -26.92 -40.71
CA ALA A 174 -4.90 -27.89 -39.88
C ALA A 174 -5.01 -29.34 -40.41
N HIS A 175 -5.74 -29.53 -41.51
CA HIS A 175 -5.97 -30.81 -42.16
C HIS A 175 -4.81 -31.25 -43.06
N GLY A 176 -3.81 -30.39 -43.31
CA GLY A 176 -2.61 -30.71 -44.10
C GLY A 176 -1.37 -31.12 -43.30
N ALA A 177 -1.42 -31.10 -41.96
CA ALA A 177 -0.29 -31.40 -41.08
C ALA A 177 0.36 -32.76 -41.37
N ALA A 178 1.58 -32.76 -41.93
CA ALA A 178 2.28 -33.98 -42.33
C ALA A 178 2.73 -34.86 -41.14
N SER A 179 2.96 -34.27 -39.96
CA SER A 179 3.52 -34.96 -38.79
C SER A 179 2.71 -34.83 -37.50
N GLN A 180 2.87 -35.83 -36.61
CA GLN A 180 2.19 -35.90 -35.33
C GLN A 180 2.68 -34.86 -34.31
N SER A 181 3.97 -34.51 -34.38
CA SER A 181 4.61 -33.50 -33.53
C SER A 181 4.00 -32.13 -33.79
N LEU A 182 3.89 -31.79 -35.07
CA LEU A 182 3.26 -30.55 -35.47
C LEU A 182 1.76 -30.55 -35.17
N ALA A 183 1.02 -31.65 -35.46
CA ALA A 183 -0.40 -31.78 -35.12
C ALA A 183 -0.68 -31.57 -33.61
N PHE A 184 0.24 -32.02 -32.75
CA PHE A 184 0.15 -31.79 -31.32
C PHE A 184 0.36 -30.31 -30.96
N CYS A 185 1.41 -29.68 -31.49
CA CYS A 185 1.68 -28.25 -31.33
C CYS A 185 0.46 -27.42 -31.76
N TRP A 186 -0.09 -27.71 -32.95
CA TRP A 186 -1.26 -27.05 -33.51
C TRP A 186 -2.49 -27.20 -32.63
N SER A 187 -2.83 -28.43 -32.23
CA SER A 187 -3.98 -28.66 -31.37
C SER A 187 -3.87 -27.90 -30.04
N LYS A 188 -2.65 -27.74 -29.51
CA LYS A 188 -2.40 -26.96 -28.30
C LYS A 188 -2.57 -25.47 -28.54
N ALA A 189 -1.92 -24.90 -29.56
CA ALA A 189 -2.06 -23.50 -29.91
C ALA A 189 -3.53 -23.10 -30.14
N SER A 190 -4.29 -23.90 -30.90
CA SER A 190 -5.71 -23.63 -31.16
C SER A 190 -6.57 -23.67 -29.90
N ARG A 191 -6.39 -24.66 -29.01
CA ARG A 191 -7.15 -24.73 -27.76
C ARG A 191 -6.85 -23.58 -26.81
N LEU A 192 -5.59 -23.17 -26.75
CA LEU A 192 -5.16 -22.05 -25.90
C LEU A 192 -5.73 -20.74 -26.43
N ARG A 193 -5.73 -20.53 -27.75
CA ARG A 193 -6.35 -19.36 -28.37
C ARG A 193 -7.85 -19.31 -28.17
N GLN A 194 -8.53 -20.46 -28.30
CA GLN A 194 -9.97 -20.56 -28.02
C GLN A 194 -10.27 -20.22 -26.55
N PHE A 195 -9.50 -20.77 -25.60
CA PHE A 195 -9.64 -20.42 -24.19
C PHE A 195 -9.41 -18.93 -23.93
N PHE A 196 -8.39 -18.33 -24.55
CA PHE A 196 -8.11 -16.91 -24.40
C PHE A 196 -9.22 -16.03 -25.00
N GLN A 197 -9.80 -16.43 -26.13
CA GLN A 197 -10.96 -15.77 -26.74
C GLN A 197 -12.19 -15.80 -25.82
N ASP A 198 -12.49 -16.95 -25.23
CA ASP A 198 -13.64 -17.14 -24.32
C ASP A 198 -13.48 -16.27 -23.05
N GLU A 199 -12.28 -16.25 -22.46
CA GLU A 199 -11.97 -15.42 -21.29
C GLU A 199 -11.96 -13.93 -21.62
N TRP A 200 -11.44 -13.55 -22.79
CA TRP A 200 -11.50 -12.17 -23.27
C TRP A 200 -12.94 -11.68 -23.40
N PHE A 201 -13.82 -12.47 -24.02
CA PHE A 201 -15.23 -12.09 -24.15
C PHE A 201 -15.89 -11.91 -22.79
N THR A 202 -15.58 -12.79 -21.83
CA THR A 202 -16.07 -12.68 -20.44
C THR A 202 -15.56 -11.40 -19.76
N LEU A 203 -14.28 -11.06 -19.95
CA LEU A 203 -13.68 -9.84 -19.40
C LEU A 203 -14.20 -8.58 -20.07
N GLN A 204 -14.44 -8.62 -21.38
CA GLN A 204 -15.01 -7.53 -22.15
C GLN A 204 -16.45 -7.25 -21.69
N VAL A 205 -17.29 -8.27 -21.57
CA VAL A 205 -18.66 -8.13 -21.04
C VAL A 205 -18.65 -7.55 -19.62
N ARG A 206 -17.75 -8.02 -18.75
CA ARG A 206 -17.58 -7.45 -17.40
C ARG A 206 -17.13 -6.00 -17.46
N PHE A 207 -16.17 -5.68 -18.30
CA PHE A 207 -15.64 -4.32 -18.45
C PHE A 207 -16.72 -3.36 -18.98
N GLU A 208 -17.42 -3.73 -20.04
CA GLU A 208 -18.56 -2.99 -20.60
C GLU A 208 -19.66 -2.79 -19.55
N SER A 209 -19.96 -3.83 -18.74
CA SER A 209 -20.94 -3.71 -17.64
C SER A 209 -20.49 -2.81 -16.48
N THR A 210 -19.19 -2.67 -16.26
CA THR A 210 -18.63 -1.90 -15.12
C THR A 210 -18.35 -0.45 -15.50
N CYS A 211 -17.96 -0.21 -16.75
CA CYS A 211 -17.55 1.09 -17.25
C CYS A 211 -18.68 1.84 -18.00
N GLY A 212 -19.77 1.16 -18.39
CA GLY A 212 -20.84 1.78 -19.19
C GLY A 212 -20.33 2.37 -20.51
N ASP A 213 -21.05 3.36 -21.05
CA ASP A 213 -20.72 4.03 -22.32
C ASP A 213 -19.44 4.91 -22.28
N LEU A 214 -18.67 4.91 -21.17
CA LEU A 214 -17.56 5.85 -20.93
C LEU A 214 -16.26 5.54 -21.69
N VAL A 215 -16.20 4.46 -22.47
CA VAL A 215 -15.05 4.14 -23.33
C VAL A 215 -15.48 4.13 -24.80
N GLN A 216 -15.60 5.32 -25.39
CA GLN A 216 -15.89 5.48 -26.83
C GLN A 216 -14.63 5.65 -27.70
N ALA A 217 -13.43 5.31 -27.21
CA ALA A 217 -12.19 5.41 -28.00
C ALA A 217 -11.50 4.05 -28.19
N ASP A 218 -11.16 3.76 -29.44
CA ASP A 218 -10.48 2.58 -29.99
C ASP A 218 -8.99 2.48 -29.56
N GLU A 219 -8.62 2.97 -28.36
CA GLU A 219 -7.26 2.93 -27.81
C GLU A 219 -6.91 1.55 -27.19
N SER A 220 -7.90 0.65 -27.11
CA SER A 220 -7.76 -0.68 -26.53
C SER A 220 -6.66 -1.56 -27.17
N PRO A 221 -6.42 -1.54 -28.50
CA PRO A 221 -5.39 -2.36 -29.12
C PRO A 221 -3.99 -1.90 -28.74
N LEU A 222 -3.72 -0.58 -28.68
CA LEU A 222 -2.39 -0.05 -28.39
C LEU A 222 -1.96 -0.31 -26.95
N VAL A 223 -2.89 -0.19 -25.99
CA VAL A 223 -2.63 -0.54 -24.57
C VAL A 223 -2.38 -2.04 -24.41
N PHE A 224 -3.09 -2.88 -25.16
CA PHE A 224 -2.87 -4.32 -25.17
C PHE A 224 -1.54 -4.69 -25.82
N TRP A 225 -1.21 -4.11 -26.98
CA TRP A 225 0.05 -4.30 -27.70
C TRP A 225 1.26 -3.86 -26.88
N LEU A 226 1.19 -2.75 -26.14
CA LEU A 226 2.28 -2.34 -25.24
C LEU A 226 2.49 -3.36 -24.10
N GLY A 227 1.41 -3.91 -23.55
CA GLY A 227 1.48 -4.99 -22.58
C GLY A 227 2.12 -6.26 -23.16
N LEU A 228 1.72 -6.64 -24.37
CA LEU A 228 2.29 -7.79 -25.10
C LEU A 228 3.78 -7.58 -25.38
N LEU A 229 4.17 -6.36 -25.78
CA LEU A 229 5.55 -6.01 -26.09
C LEU A 229 6.44 -6.15 -24.85
N GLN A 230 6.02 -5.60 -23.71
CA GLN A 230 6.80 -5.69 -22.47
C GLN A 230 6.93 -7.13 -21.98
N GLU A 231 5.86 -7.90 -22.00
CA GLU A 231 5.88 -9.30 -21.55
C GLU A 231 6.67 -10.19 -22.53
N SER A 232 6.59 -9.94 -23.84
CA SER A 232 7.44 -10.63 -24.84
C SER A 232 8.91 -10.32 -24.61
N TYR A 233 9.26 -9.06 -24.32
CA TYR A 233 10.64 -8.67 -24.03
C TYR A 233 11.17 -9.35 -22.75
N ARG A 234 10.31 -9.51 -21.74
CA ARG A 234 10.63 -10.22 -20.49
C ARG A 234 11.07 -11.67 -20.76
N LEU A 235 10.44 -12.35 -21.72
CA LEU A 235 10.80 -13.73 -22.09
C LEU A 235 12.23 -13.85 -22.62
N LEU A 236 12.73 -12.83 -23.33
CA LEU A 236 14.09 -12.86 -23.86
C LEU A 236 15.14 -12.96 -22.75
N GLY A 237 14.87 -12.33 -21.60
CA GLY A 237 15.72 -12.35 -20.41
C GLY A 237 15.69 -13.65 -19.59
N TYR A 238 14.74 -14.55 -19.85
CA TYR A 238 14.60 -15.78 -19.07
C TYR A 238 15.47 -16.92 -19.59
N PHE A 239 16.34 -17.44 -18.73
CA PHE A 239 17.22 -18.57 -19.04
C PHE A 239 16.48 -19.90 -19.17
N ASP A 240 15.33 -20.02 -18.52
CA ASP A 240 14.45 -21.19 -18.54
C ASP A 240 13.48 -21.22 -19.73
N VAL A 241 13.52 -20.22 -20.62
CA VAL A 241 12.79 -20.22 -21.90
C VAL A 241 13.68 -20.81 -22.99
N ALA A 242 13.16 -21.77 -23.75
CA ALA A 242 13.90 -22.45 -24.81
C ALA A 242 14.35 -21.48 -25.92
N PRO A 243 15.54 -21.67 -26.52
CA PRO A 243 16.06 -20.73 -27.53
C PRO A 243 15.17 -20.58 -28.77
N TRP A 244 14.58 -21.64 -29.29
CA TRP A 244 13.67 -21.58 -30.44
C TRP A 244 12.38 -20.80 -30.13
N THR A 245 11.89 -20.89 -28.88
CA THR A 245 10.79 -20.04 -28.38
C THR A 245 11.20 -18.58 -28.35
N LYS A 246 12.46 -18.27 -27.98
CA LYS A 246 12.97 -16.89 -28.03
C LYS A 246 13.06 -16.36 -29.45
N VAL A 247 13.47 -17.19 -30.42
CA VAL A 247 13.47 -16.81 -31.84
C VAL A 247 12.05 -16.43 -32.29
N TRP A 248 11.05 -17.23 -31.91
CA TRP A 248 9.66 -16.87 -32.17
C TRP A 248 9.24 -15.57 -31.47
N ALA A 249 9.63 -15.37 -30.20
CA ALA A 249 9.33 -14.15 -29.46
C ALA A 249 10.00 -12.90 -30.08
N ILE A 250 11.20 -13.03 -30.63
CA ILE A 250 11.88 -11.95 -31.36
C ILE A 250 11.06 -11.57 -32.60
N ASN A 251 10.67 -12.55 -33.43
CA ASN A 251 9.82 -12.29 -34.60
C ASN A 251 8.48 -11.64 -34.19
N TYR A 252 7.89 -12.09 -33.08
CA TYR A 252 6.68 -11.49 -32.52
C TYR A 252 6.88 -10.03 -32.12
N ILE A 253 7.97 -9.72 -31.42
CA ILE A 253 8.34 -8.35 -31.00
C ILE A 253 8.56 -7.45 -32.21
N GLU A 254 9.28 -7.93 -33.23
CA GLU A 254 9.56 -7.16 -34.44
C GLU A 254 8.25 -6.79 -35.18
N ARG A 255 7.37 -7.77 -35.39
CA ARG A 255 6.05 -7.55 -36.00
C ARG A 255 5.17 -6.61 -35.18
N LEU A 256 5.11 -6.83 -33.87
CA LEU A 256 4.31 -6.00 -32.96
C LEU A 256 4.81 -4.55 -32.94
N THR A 257 6.13 -4.35 -32.95
CA THR A 257 6.73 -3.02 -33.02
C THR A 257 6.41 -2.32 -34.34
N SER A 258 6.45 -3.05 -35.46
CA SER A 258 6.04 -2.52 -36.77
C SER A 258 4.59 -2.04 -36.76
N ASN A 259 3.67 -2.85 -36.22
CA ASN A 259 2.25 -2.48 -36.12
C ASN A 259 2.02 -1.26 -35.23
N ILE A 260 2.72 -1.18 -34.08
CA ILE A 260 2.66 -0.01 -33.20
C ILE A 260 3.16 1.24 -33.96
N GLN A 261 4.26 1.13 -34.72
CA GLN A 261 4.80 2.24 -35.51
C GLN A 261 3.84 2.69 -36.62
N GLU A 262 3.23 1.75 -37.33
CA GLU A 262 2.22 2.06 -38.36
C GLU A 262 1.01 2.77 -37.77
N GLU A 263 0.50 2.31 -36.61
CA GLU A 263 -0.64 2.93 -35.95
C GLU A 263 -0.31 4.33 -35.40
N ILE A 264 0.86 4.50 -34.80
CA ILE A 264 1.35 5.83 -34.37
C ILE A 264 1.45 6.75 -35.59
N THR A 265 2.00 6.27 -36.71
CA THR A 265 2.12 7.05 -37.95
C THR A 265 0.74 7.44 -38.49
N ARG A 266 -0.23 6.54 -38.45
CA ARG A 266 -1.63 6.80 -38.83
C ARG A 266 -2.24 7.91 -37.95
N ILE A 267 -2.07 7.82 -36.63
CA ILE A 267 -2.57 8.82 -35.68
C ILE A 267 -1.92 10.19 -35.94
N VAL A 268 -0.60 10.23 -36.15
CA VAL A 268 0.15 11.46 -36.44
C VAL A 268 -0.31 12.09 -37.77
N ASN A 269 -0.50 11.29 -38.81
CA ASN A 269 -0.97 11.77 -40.11
C ASN A 269 -2.41 12.32 -40.02
N CYS A 270 -3.30 11.67 -39.26
CA CYS A 270 -4.65 12.19 -39.00
C CYS A 270 -4.64 13.51 -38.20
N ALA A 271 -3.64 13.72 -37.34
CA ALA A 271 -3.47 14.97 -36.60
C ALA A 271 -2.91 16.11 -37.46
N GLN A 272 -2.14 15.77 -38.50
CA GLN A 272 -1.49 16.74 -39.39
C GLN A 272 -2.34 17.16 -40.59
N THR A 273 -3.41 16.43 -40.94
CA THR A 273 -4.39 16.91 -41.91
C THR A 273 -5.09 18.16 -41.36
N PRO A 274 -4.87 19.36 -41.94
CA PRO A 274 -5.54 20.57 -41.48
C PRO A 274 -7.05 20.37 -41.66
N TRP A 275 -7.83 20.74 -40.64
CA TRP A 275 -9.27 20.89 -40.77
C TRP A 275 -9.55 21.99 -41.81
N SER A 276 -9.57 21.63 -43.09
CA SER A 276 -10.03 22.53 -44.14
C SER A 276 -11.52 22.76 -43.91
N ALA A 277 -11.85 24.03 -43.74
CA ALA A 277 -13.18 24.58 -43.51
C ALA A 277 -14.26 23.95 -44.40
N GLN A 278 -15.43 23.77 -43.81
CA GLN A 278 -16.76 23.91 -44.42
C GLN A 278 -16.77 23.88 -45.96
N GLU A 279 -16.96 22.70 -46.54
CA GLU A 279 -17.71 22.64 -47.80
C GLU A 279 -19.18 22.93 -47.46
N VAL A 280 -19.59 24.12 -47.87
CA VAL A 280 -20.98 24.59 -47.90
C VAL A 280 -21.84 23.55 -48.61
N CYS A 281 -22.80 22.97 -47.90
CA CYS A 281 -23.87 22.18 -48.53
C CYS A 281 -24.68 23.09 -49.46
N PRO A 282 -24.86 22.76 -50.75
CA PRO A 282 -25.92 23.35 -51.55
C PRO A 282 -27.25 22.79 -51.05
N ALA A 283 -28.18 23.68 -50.73
CA ALA A 283 -29.59 23.34 -50.68
C ALA A 283 -30.05 22.88 -52.08
N ASP A 284 -30.98 21.92 -52.10
CA ASP A 284 -31.66 21.36 -53.28
C ASP A 284 -31.00 20.14 -53.94
N MET A 285 -31.30 18.94 -53.43
CA MET A 285 -31.81 17.84 -54.27
C MET A 285 -32.39 16.69 -53.43
N GLU A 286 -33.67 16.40 -53.64
CA GLU A 286 -34.32 15.15 -53.26
C GLU A 286 -33.71 13.97 -54.03
N ALA A 287 -33.28 12.91 -53.33
CA ALA A 287 -33.54 11.50 -53.67
C ALA A 287 -32.70 10.52 -52.82
N VAL A 288 -33.42 9.68 -52.08
CA VAL A 288 -33.12 8.31 -51.62
C VAL A 288 -31.71 7.74 -51.94
N SER A 289 -30.89 7.56 -50.90
CA SER A 289 -30.26 6.26 -50.61
C SER A 289 -29.72 6.22 -49.18
N THR A 290 -30.14 5.20 -48.43
CA THR A 290 -29.72 4.87 -47.08
C THR A 290 -28.26 4.38 -47.08
N VAL A 291 -27.36 5.18 -46.52
CA VAL A 291 -26.06 4.70 -46.00
C VAL A 291 -25.96 5.15 -44.55
N HIS A 292 -26.03 4.19 -43.62
CA HIS A 292 -25.80 4.42 -42.21
C HIS A 292 -24.32 4.66 -41.94
N TYR A 293 -23.95 5.90 -41.63
CA TYR A 293 -22.80 6.22 -40.78
C TYR A 293 -23.33 6.85 -39.49
N PRO A 294 -22.95 6.38 -38.30
CA PRO A 294 -23.14 7.17 -37.09
C PRO A 294 -21.92 8.08 -36.83
N PRO A 295 -22.14 9.24 -36.16
CA PRO A 295 -21.25 10.39 -36.20
C PRO A 295 -20.29 10.45 -35.00
N ARG A 296 -19.14 11.10 -35.24
CA ARG A 296 -18.17 11.50 -34.21
C ARG A 296 -18.70 12.71 -33.39
N PRO A 297 -18.20 12.88 -32.16
CA PRO A 297 -17.41 14.08 -31.88
C PRO A 297 -16.14 13.79 -31.04
N TYR A 298 -15.03 14.47 -31.36
CA TYR A 298 -13.79 14.46 -30.59
C TYR A 298 -13.75 15.56 -29.53
N PRO A 299 -13.02 15.34 -28.42
CA PRO A 299 -12.03 16.35 -28.01
C PRO A 299 -10.69 15.78 -27.51
N SER A 300 -9.61 16.48 -27.91
CA SER A 300 -8.29 16.70 -27.27
C SER A 300 -7.64 15.62 -26.37
N SER A 301 -6.75 14.79 -26.95
CA SER A 301 -5.72 14.03 -26.18
C SER A 301 -4.47 13.61 -26.98
N LEU A 302 -4.07 14.35 -28.02
CA LEU A 302 -3.00 13.96 -28.97
C LEU A 302 -1.56 14.31 -28.52
N VAL A 303 -1.31 14.48 -27.23
CA VAL A 303 0.02 14.89 -26.70
C VAL A 303 0.86 13.70 -26.18
N MET A 304 0.27 12.51 -26.01
CA MET A 304 0.98 11.36 -25.41
C MET A 304 1.90 10.58 -26.39
N ALA A 305 1.59 10.53 -27.69
CA ALA A 305 2.39 9.75 -28.66
C ALA A 305 3.77 10.38 -28.97
N HIS A 306 3.91 11.69 -28.77
CA HIS A 306 5.11 12.42 -29.20
C HIS A 306 6.29 12.34 -28.20
N ARG A 307 6.07 11.88 -26.95
CA ARG A 307 7.12 11.77 -25.92
C ARG A 307 7.71 10.37 -25.76
N ALA A 308 7.02 9.32 -26.17
CA ALA A 308 7.54 7.95 -26.12
C ALA A 308 8.65 7.68 -27.15
N LEU A 309 8.68 8.45 -28.25
CA LEU A 309 9.66 8.29 -29.34
C LEU A 309 11.00 9.01 -29.12
N ALA A 310 11.16 9.78 -28.04
CA ALA A 310 12.42 10.48 -27.75
C ALA A 310 13.48 9.63 -27.01
N ILE A 311 13.16 8.38 -26.63
CA ILE A 311 14.03 7.56 -25.76
C ILE A 311 14.79 6.46 -26.55
N VAL A 312 14.51 6.27 -27.83
CA VAL A 312 15.19 5.27 -28.67
C VAL A 312 15.86 5.94 -29.87
N GLY A 313 17.03 6.56 -29.65
CA GLY A 313 17.84 7.07 -30.76
C GLY A 313 19.12 7.80 -30.35
N GLY A 314 20.26 7.11 -30.42
CA GLY A 314 21.53 7.70 -30.89
C GLY A 314 22.69 7.81 -29.90
N ALA A 315 23.70 6.95 -30.09
CA ALA A 315 25.10 7.22 -29.76
C ALA A 315 25.94 7.23 -31.08
N PRO A 316 27.13 7.90 -31.13
CA PRO A 316 27.59 8.73 -32.27
C PRO A 316 28.67 8.09 -33.15
N PRO A 317 29.24 8.78 -34.18
CA PRO A 317 30.49 9.55 -33.95
C PRO A 317 30.77 10.81 -34.82
N ALA A 318 31.49 11.77 -34.19
CA ALA A 318 32.56 12.69 -34.64
C ALA A 318 32.60 13.34 -36.06
N LEU A 319 32.70 14.69 -36.12
CA LEU A 319 33.88 15.49 -36.56
C LEU A 319 33.60 17.01 -36.74
N ALA A 320 34.52 17.83 -36.22
CA ALA A 320 35.06 19.08 -36.79
C ALA A 320 34.30 20.44 -36.78
N THR A 321 34.80 21.33 -35.91
CA THR A 321 35.47 22.63 -36.27
C THR A 321 34.67 23.95 -36.41
N ARG A 322 34.91 24.81 -35.40
CA ARG A 322 35.21 26.28 -35.37
C ARG A 322 34.29 27.34 -35.99
N SER A 323 34.30 28.46 -35.22
CA SER A 323 34.34 29.90 -35.58
C SER A 323 33.03 30.60 -35.95
N ARG A 324 32.78 31.88 -35.64
CA ARG A 324 33.31 32.97 -34.78
C ARG A 324 32.44 34.21 -35.15
N ILE A 325 32.57 35.34 -34.42
CA ILE A 325 32.26 36.75 -34.82
C ILE A 325 30.81 37.22 -34.54
N ARG A 326 30.49 38.40 -33.95
CA ARG A 326 31.23 39.52 -33.30
C ARG A 326 30.20 40.54 -32.72
N VAL A 327 30.57 41.20 -31.59
CA VAL A 327 30.60 42.69 -31.33
C VAL A 327 29.24 43.42 -31.19
N LEU A 328 28.96 44.18 -30.12
CA LEU A 328 29.45 45.53 -29.72
C LEU A 328 29.34 45.71 -28.19
N HIS A 329 30.39 46.09 -27.44
CA HIS A 329 30.77 47.47 -26.99
C HIS A 329 29.67 48.19 -26.17
N SER A 330 29.90 48.88 -25.04
CA SER A 330 31.10 49.35 -24.35
C SER A 330 30.75 50.17 -23.09
N ASN A 331 31.62 50.11 -22.06
CA ASN A 331 32.14 51.20 -21.22
C ASN A 331 31.25 52.03 -20.23
N SER A 332 31.54 51.79 -18.94
CA SER A 332 31.82 52.72 -17.78
C SER A 332 32.47 54.10 -18.14
N PRO A 333 32.79 55.10 -17.26
CA PRO A 333 32.66 55.30 -15.77
C PRO A 333 32.33 56.76 -15.23
N ILE A 334 32.07 56.90 -13.90
CA ILE A 334 32.62 57.88 -12.89
C ILE A 334 32.27 59.43 -12.83
N LEU A 335 31.95 59.89 -11.58
CA LEU A 335 32.19 61.18 -10.83
C LEU A 335 31.15 62.36 -10.69
N LYS A 336 30.84 62.66 -9.39
CA LYS A 336 30.61 63.93 -8.62
C LYS A 336 29.70 65.07 -9.13
N VAL A 337 28.78 65.57 -8.26
CA VAL A 337 28.54 67.01 -7.90
C VAL A 337 27.75 67.13 -6.57
N LEU A 338 28.14 68.10 -5.73
CA LEU A 338 27.46 68.64 -4.53
C LEU A 338 26.32 69.61 -4.90
N GLY A 339 25.20 69.62 -4.17
CA GLY A 339 24.22 70.71 -4.21
C GLY A 339 23.07 70.50 -3.23
N GLY A 340 22.95 71.38 -2.25
CA GLY A 340 21.84 71.39 -1.29
C GLY A 340 20.54 71.94 -1.90
N LEU A 341 19.40 71.55 -1.31
CA LEU A 341 18.10 72.17 -1.53
C LEU A 341 17.27 72.03 -0.24
N PHE A 342 16.85 73.18 0.29
CA PHE A 342 15.85 73.29 1.35
C PHE A 342 14.49 72.81 0.83
N ALA A 343 13.73 72.07 1.63
CA ALA A 343 12.31 71.84 1.41
C ALA A 343 11.50 72.55 2.51
N GLU A 344 10.61 73.43 2.06
CA GLU A 344 9.64 74.24 2.80
C GLU A 344 8.52 73.34 3.36
N ILE A 345 8.26 73.38 4.66
CA ILE A 345 7.06 72.76 5.27
C ILE A 345 5.87 73.69 4.99
N ARG A 346 4.90 73.22 4.20
CA ARG A 346 3.59 73.87 4.07
C ARG A 346 2.55 73.10 4.87
N ALA A 347 2.11 73.69 5.98
CA ALA A 347 0.90 73.28 6.66
C ALA A 347 -0.30 73.99 5.99
N ARG A 348 -1.35 73.24 5.64
CA ARG A 348 -2.62 73.78 5.16
C ARG A 348 -3.66 73.56 6.25
N ALA A 349 -4.11 74.63 6.89
CA ALA A 349 -5.24 74.59 7.81
C ALA A 349 -6.50 75.01 7.05
N THR A 350 -7.50 74.14 6.99
CA THR A 350 -8.86 74.50 6.57
C THR A 350 -9.72 74.67 7.80
N VAL A 351 -10.25 75.89 7.97
CA VAL A 351 -11.18 76.24 9.04
C VAL A 351 -12.58 76.24 8.42
N ALA A 352 -13.47 75.37 8.90
CA ALA A 352 -14.90 75.47 8.65
C ALA A 352 -15.58 76.02 9.91
N GLU A 353 -16.25 77.16 9.78
CA GLU A 353 -17.05 77.76 10.85
C GLU A 353 -18.41 77.05 10.89
N LEU A 354 -18.69 76.35 11.99
CA LEU A 354 -20.04 75.87 12.33
C LEU A 354 -20.51 76.68 13.55
N ASP A 355 -21.70 77.25 13.44
CA ASP A 355 -22.31 78.14 14.42
C ASP A 355 -22.31 77.54 15.84
N GLY A 356 -21.51 78.14 16.72
CA GLY A 356 -21.65 78.01 18.18
C GLY A 356 -20.96 76.81 18.83
N ASN A 357 -19.69 77.01 19.17
CA ASN A 357 -18.92 76.33 20.24
C ASN A 357 -18.33 74.93 20.02
N VAL A 358 -18.11 74.48 18.78
CA VAL A 358 -17.14 73.40 18.51
C VAL A 358 -16.30 73.75 17.28
N MET A 359 -14.98 73.80 17.44
CA MET A 359 -14.02 73.83 16.33
C MET A 359 -13.41 72.45 16.20
N GLU A 360 -13.56 71.84 15.03
CA GLU A 360 -12.84 70.62 14.64
C GLU A 360 -11.63 71.02 13.81
N VAL A 361 -10.44 70.54 14.18
CA VAL A 361 -9.18 70.81 13.47
C VAL A 361 -8.61 69.46 13.05
N GLU A 362 -8.60 69.20 11.74
CA GLU A 362 -7.98 68.02 11.15
C GLU A 362 -6.52 68.34 10.78
N LEU A 363 -5.59 67.54 11.29
CA LEU A 363 -4.15 67.67 11.06
C LEU A 363 -3.69 66.50 10.18
N VAL A 364 -3.49 66.76 8.88
CA VAL A 364 -2.99 65.77 7.92
C VAL A 364 -1.49 65.97 7.74
N ILE A 365 -0.70 64.96 8.10
CA ILE A 365 0.74 64.89 7.85
C ILE A 365 0.97 63.86 6.74
N GLU A 366 1.30 64.32 5.53
CA GLU A 366 1.61 63.44 4.40
C GLU A 366 3.12 63.09 4.37
N PRO A 367 3.50 61.80 4.32
CA PRO A 367 4.89 61.40 4.10
C PRO A 367 5.20 61.33 2.60
N SER A 368 6.30 61.95 2.17
CA SER A 368 6.88 61.72 0.84
C SER A 368 7.82 60.49 0.83
N LEU A 369 7.79 59.76 -0.28
CA LEU A 369 8.37 58.43 -0.56
C LEU A 369 9.87 58.21 -0.22
N PRO A 370 10.33 56.93 -0.15
CA PRO A 370 11.51 56.51 0.60
C PRO A 370 12.78 56.34 -0.25
N ILE A 371 13.95 56.50 0.38
CA ILE A 371 15.20 55.87 -0.07
C ILE A 371 15.85 55.20 1.15
N GLY A 372 16.09 53.90 1.03
CA GLY A 372 16.52 53.03 2.12
C GLY A 372 17.98 53.19 2.53
N LEU A 373 18.23 52.96 3.83
CA LEU A 373 19.53 52.57 4.38
C LEU A 373 19.33 51.61 5.58
N THR A 374 20.27 50.68 5.68
CA THR A 374 20.41 49.54 6.61
C THR A 374 20.54 49.96 8.09
N PRO A 375 20.19 49.08 9.07
CA PRO A 375 19.99 49.46 10.46
C PRO A 375 21.27 49.25 11.29
N LEU A 376 21.92 50.32 11.72
CA LEU A 376 22.86 50.33 12.86
C LEU A 376 22.97 51.78 13.36
N LEU A 377 22.64 51.99 14.65
CA LEU A 377 22.65 53.23 15.44
C LEU A 377 21.42 54.13 15.32
N LEU A 378 20.55 54.09 16.34
CA LEU A 378 19.63 55.19 16.69
C LEU A 378 19.50 55.26 18.22
N ASP A 379 20.44 55.98 18.84
CA ASP A 379 20.26 56.66 20.13
C ASP A 379 20.08 58.15 19.81
N THR A 380 18.85 58.64 19.68
CA THR A 380 18.45 60.03 19.95
C THR A 380 16.92 60.15 19.96
N VAL A 381 16.38 60.57 21.10
CA VAL A 381 14.96 60.85 21.35
C VAL A 381 14.62 62.25 20.79
N GLU A 382 13.59 62.35 19.95
CA GLU A 382 12.89 63.63 19.71
C GLU A 382 11.64 63.72 20.60
N ILE A 383 11.42 64.90 21.18
CA ILE A 383 10.31 65.19 22.10
C ILE A 383 9.17 65.78 21.27
N GLY A 384 8.03 65.07 21.17
CA GLY A 384 6.79 65.61 20.63
C GLY A 384 6.03 66.45 21.68
N VAL A 385 5.49 67.60 21.26
CA VAL A 385 4.65 68.48 22.10
C VAL A 385 3.18 68.22 21.81
N ILE A 386 2.36 68.04 22.86
CA ILE A 386 0.89 68.01 22.76
C ILE A 386 0.35 69.31 23.34
N ASP A 387 -0.34 70.09 22.50
CA ASP A 387 -1.06 71.30 22.91
C ASP A 387 -2.56 71.03 23.02
N ILE A 388 -3.08 71.10 24.25
CA ILE A 388 -4.53 70.98 24.51
C ILE A 388 -5.09 72.36 24.83
N ARG A 389 -6.08 72.80 24.05
CA ARG A 389 -6.71 74.12 24.19
C ARG A 389 -8.05 74.00 24.91
N LEU A 390 -8.13 74.51 26.14
CA LEU A 390 -9.37 74.57 26.92
C LEU A 390 -9.64 76.01 27.35
N ASN A 391 -10.75 76.60 26.88
CA ASN A 391 -11.30 77.89 27.29
C ASN A 391 -10.25 78.96 27.68
N ARG A 392 -9.46 79.41 26.69
CA ARG A 392 -8.44 80.47 26.79
C ARG A 392 -7.18 80.16 27.62
N ALA A 393 -7.02 78.94 28.13
CA ALA A 393 -5.77 78.48 28.74
C ALA A 393 -5.04 77.47 27.84
N TYR A 394 -3.71 77.59 27.79
CA TYR A 394 -2.81 76.63 27.15
C TYR A 394 -2.22 75.74 28.24
N VAL A 395 -2.33 74.43 28.08
CA VAL A 395 -1.62 73.47 28.93
C VAL A 395 -0.58 72.78 28.05
N HIS A 396 0.69 73.15 28.26
CA HIS A 396 1.83 72.49 27.61
C HIS A 396 2.23 71.26 28.44
N LEU A 397 2.15 70.08 27.84
CA LEU A 397 2.64 68.84 28.45
C LEU A 397 3.93 68.42 27.75
N ASN A 398 5.05 68.55 28.46
CA ASN A 398 6.32 67.96 28.06
C ASN A 398 6.36 66.50 28.55
N ALA A 399 5.91 65.57 27.70
CA ALA A 399 6.08 64.15 27.92
C ALA A 399 6.92 63.55 26.79
N PRO A 400 7.90 62.68 27.08
CA PRO A 400 8.65 61.97 26.05
C PRO A 400 7.71 60.98 25.34
N LEU A 401 7.26 61.33 24.14
CA LEU A 401 6.60 60.40 23.22
C LEU A 401 7.65 59.92 22.22
N VAL A 402 7.96 58.63 22.27
CA VAL A 402 8.80 57.96 21.25
C VAL A 402 7.90 57.61 20.08
N PRO A 403 8.00 58.25 18.91
CA PRO A 403 7.27 57.81 17.73
C PRO A 403 7.95 56.53 17.23
N LEU A 404 7.24 55.41 17.30
CA LEU A 404 7.72 54.15 16.71
C LEU A 404 7.58 54.22 15.19
N CYS A 405 8.69 53.94 14.50
CA CYS A 405 8.75 53.85 13.05
C CYS A 405 7.68 52.87 12.51
N ARG A 406 6.95 53.26 11.45
CA ARG A 406 5.87 52.48 10.82
C ARG A 406 6.34 51.09 10.36
N ASP A 407 7.62 50.96 10.01
CA ASP A 407 8.24 49.70 9.59
C ASP A 407 8.47 48.71 10.76
N ALA A 408 8.53 49.19 12.01
CA ALA A 408 8.62 48.33 13.18
C ALA A 408 7.27 47.74 13.61
N LEU A 409 6.15 48.32 13.14
CA LEU A 409 4.78 47.92 13.50
C LEU A 409 4.24 46.76 12.66
N LEU A 410 4.87 46.45 11.53
CA LEU A 410 4.33 45.44 10.61
C LEU A 410 4.61 43.99 11.05
N ASN A 411 5.52 43.74 12.01
CA ASN A 411 5.96 42.36 12.32
C ASN A 411 6.29 42.07 13.81
N ARG A 412 5.98 42.97 14.76
CA ARG A 412 6.24 42.71 16.20
C ARG A 412 5.07 43.14 17.08
N SER A 413 4.74 42.30 18.07
CA SER A 413 3.81 42.66 19.15
C SER A 413 4.33 43.93 19.84
N CYS A 414 3.58 45.02 19.75
CA CYS A 414 3.90 46.23 20.50
C CYS A 414 3.13 46.21 21.82
N TRP A 415 3.87 46.18 22.93
CA TRP A 415 3.31 46.43 24.26
C TRP A 415 2.91 47.91 24.32
N ARG A 416 1.61 48.21 24.33
CA ARG A 416 1.11 49.57 24.55
C ARG A 416 0.65 49.72 25.99
N THR A 417 1.35 50.57 26.75
CA THR A 417 0.77 51.21 27.93
C THR A 417 0.05 52.47 27.44
N GLY A 418 -1.28 52.39 27.29
CA GLY A 418 -2.09 53.56 26.93
C GLY A 418 -2.20 54.51 28.11
N ILE A 419 -1.94 55.80 27.91
CA ILE A 419 -2.26 56.83 28.90
C ILE A 419 -3.52 57.54 28.40
N CYS A 420 -4.66 57.25 29.01
CA CYS A 420 -5.91 57.96 28.73
C CYS A 420 -5.96 59.21 29.62
N ALA A 421 -6.22 60.38 29.04
CA ALA A 421 -6.28 61.64 29.76
C ALA A 421 -7.71 62.17 29.76
N GLU A 422 -8.41 62.08 30.89
CA GLU A 422 -9.70 62.73 31.08
C GLU A 422 -9.49 64.15 31.62
N ALA A 423 -9.80 65.16 30.82
CA ALA A 423 -9.81 66.54 31.27
C ALA A 423 -11.21 66.91 31.76
N SER A 424 -11.34 67.25 33.05
CA SER A 424 -12.56 67.82 33.63
C SER A 424 -12.29 69.25 34.08
N LEU A 425 -13.24 70.16 33.81
CA LEU A 425 -13.17 71.55 34.23
C LEU A 425 -14.20 71.77 35.35
N SER A 426 -13.75 71.93 36.59
CA SER A 426 -14.64 72.27 37.71
C SER A 426 -14.11 73.50 38.44
N GLN A 427 -14.98 74.49 38.68
CA GLN A 427 -14.66 75.75 39.37
C GLN A 427 -13.43 76.51 38.80
N GLY A 428 -13.23 76.46 37.48
CA GLY A 428 -12.12 77.16 36.82
C GLY A 428 -10.76 76.46 36.93
N ILE A 429 -10.71 75.26 37.49
CA ILE A 429 -9.51 74.42 37.54
C ILE A 429 -9.67 73.27 36.52
N ALA A 430 -8.75 73.19 35.57
CA ALA A 430 -8.65 72.06 34.65
C ALA A 430 -7.92 70.92 35.36
N THR A 431 -8.64 69.82 35.63
CA THR A 431 -8.08 68.61 36.21
C THR A 431 -7.95 67.59 35.09
N VAL A 432 -6.71 67.32 34.67
CA VAL A 432 -6.41 66.26 33.70
C VAL A 432 -6.03 65.02 34.49
N LYS A 433 -6.92 64.03 34.50
CA LYS A 433 -6.71 62.74 35.13
C LYS A 433 -6.10 61.81 34.09
N PHE A 434 -4.84 61.46 34.28
CA PHE A 434 -4.20 60.42 33.48
C PHE A 434 -4.49 59.06 34.11
N SER A 435 -5.27 58.22 33.44
CA SER A 435 -5.39 56.80 33.75
C SER A 435 -4.48 56.01 32.83
N VAL A 436 -3.50 55.32 33.40
CA VAL A 436 -2.71 54.32 32.68
C VAL A 436 -3.63 53.11 32.48
N MET A 437 -3.99 52.83 31.24
CA MET A 437 -4.68 51.58 30.88
C MET A 437 -3.69 50.42 31.05
N GLU A 438 -4.19 49.28 31.51
CA GLU A 438 -3.39 48.05 31.60
C GLU A 438 -2.76 47.73 30.23
N ALA A 439 -1.52 47.25 30.25
CA ALA A 439 -0.76 46.97 29.05
C ALA A 439 -1.50 45.94 28.18
N ALA A 440 -1.97 46.37 27.01
CA ALA A 440 -2.62 45.50 26.05
C ALA A 440 -1.62 45.16 24.92
N PHE A 441 -1.63 43.90 24.49
CA PHE A 441 -0.96 43.51 23.25
C PHE A 441 -1.69 44.21 22.10
N CYS A 442 -0.97 44.92 21.24
CA CYS A 442 -1.54 45.58 20.06
C CYS A 442 -1.17 44.83 18.77
N TYR A 443 -2.15 44.14 18.18
CA TYR A 443 -2.06 43.48 16.88
C TYR A 443 -2.77 44.33 15.81
N PRO A 444 -2.13 44.65 14.68
CA PRO A 444 -2.85 45.28 13.59
C PRO A 444 -3.90 44.32 13.02
N PRO A 445 -5.01 44.83 12.43
CA PRO A 445 -5.86 44.02 11.56
C PRO A 445 -5.01 43.26 10.53
N GLY A 446 -5.38 42.03 10.19
CA GLY A 446 -4.59 41.14 9.34
C GLY A 446 -3.42 40.44 10.03
N ALA A 447 -3.08 40.79 11.27
CA ALA A 447 -2.06 40.05 12.01
C ALA A 447 -2.49 38.60 12.21
N ARG A 448 -1.58 37.67 11.90
CA ARG A 448 -1.77 36.25 12.13
C ARG A 448 -1.26 35.89 13.50
N VAL A 449 -2.10 35.20 14.26
CA VAL A 449 -1.83 34.82 15.64
C VAL A 449 -2.33 33.41 15.87
N ARG A 450 -1.50 32.61 16.54
CA ARG A 450 -1.88 31.31 17.08
C ARG A 450 -2.42 31.53 18.47
N LEU A 451 -3.74 31.49 18.65
CA LEU A 451 -4.44 31.81 19.89
C LEU A 451 -4.98 30.54 20.58
N ALA A 452 -4.83 30.44 21.89
CA ALA A 452 -5.37 29.36 22.69
C ALA A 452 -6.90 29.37 22.65
N THR A 453 -7.53 28.23 22.37
CA THR A 453 -9.00 28.15 22.27
C THR A 453 -9.74 28.36 23.59
N ASN A 454 -9.04 28.20 24.72
CA ASN A 454 -9.58 28.40 26.06
C ASN A 454 -8.78 29.52 26.74
N THR A 455 -9.44 30.64 27.02
CA THR A 455 -8.82 31.89 27.49
C THR A 455 -8.36 31.90 28.96
N PHE A 456 -8.54 30.80 29.70
CA PHE A 456 -8.43 30.80 31.17
C PHE A 456 -7.19 30.09 31.78
N GLY A 457 -6.05 30.00 31.09
CA GLY A 457 -4.83 29.40 31.69
C GLY A 457 -3.49 29.75 30.99
N PRO A 458 -2.34 29.46 31.63
CA PRO A 458 -1.00 29.66 31.06
C PRO A 458 -0.70 28.71 29.88
N LEU A 459 0.15 29.13 28.91
CA LEU A 459 0.46 28.40 27.63
C LEU A 459 0.80 26.92 27.74
N SER A 460 1.31 26.44 28.87
CA SER A 460 1.80 25.07 28.98
C SER A 460 0.64 24.07 28.82
N GLY A 461 0.48 23.53 27.61
CA GLY A 461 -0.54 22.54 27.26
C GLY A 461 -1.80 23.08 26.57
N LEU A 462 -1.84 24.36 26.16
CA LEU A 462 -3.00 24.91 25.44
C LEU A 462 -2.85 24.74 23.92
N LYS A 463 -3.88 24.16 23.27
CA LYS A 463 -3.97 24.10 21.81
C LYS A 463 -4.16 25.50 21.25
N LEU A 464 -3.13 26.01 20.58
CA LEU A 464 -3.23 27.25 19.82
C LEU A 464 -3.85 26.94 18.45
N ARG A 465 -4.84 27.72 18.01
CA ARG A 465 -5.40 27.68 16.64
C ARG A 465 -4.96 28.95 15.90
N CYS A 466 -4.73 28.84 14.59
CA CYS A 466 -4.44 30.02 13.76
C CYS A 466 -5.69 30.89 13.58
N ALA A 467 -5.57 32.15 13.94
CA ALA A 467 -6.55 33.19 13.74
C ALA A 467 -5.92 34.38 13.03
N THR A 468 -6.75 35.06 12.25
CA THR A 468 -6.43 36.37 11.69
C THR A 468 -7.19 37.43 12.48
N VAL A 469 -6.48 38.44 12.97
CA VAL A 469 -7.09 39.58 13.65
C VAL A 469 -7.90 40.38 12.63
N VAL A 470 -9.20 40.54 12.87
CA VAL A 470 -10.10 41.29 11.98
C VAL A 470 -10.15 42.75 12.41
N HIS A 471 -10.42 43.00 13.70
CA HIS A 471 -10.57 44.34 14.23
C HIS A 471 -10.19 44.40 15.71
N LEU A 472 -9.74 45.56 16.18
CA LEU A 472 -9.50 45.86 17.59
C LEU A 472 -10.55 46.88 18.03
N GLU A 473 -11.45 46.49 18.92
CA GLU A 473 -12.41 47.42 19.50
C GLU A 473 -11.69 48.31 20.53
N GLU A 474 -11.40 49.55 20.15
CA GLU A 474 -10.58 50.47 20.95
C GLU A 474 -11.16 50.79 22.34
N THR A 475 -12.48 50.72 22.49
CA THR A 475 -13.18 51.02 23.74
C THR A 475 -13.07 49.90 24.77
N THR A 476 -13.05 48.65 24.32
CA THR A 476 -13.02 47.46 25.19
C THR A 476 -11.63 46.82 25.26
N GLY A 477 -10.75 47.10 24.29
CA GLY A 477 -9.45 46.45 24.13
C GLY A 477 -9.55 45.01 23.59
N LYS A 478 -10.75 44.58 23.19
CA LYS A 478 -10.99 43.24 22.66
C LYS A 478 -10.74 43.16 21.18
N TYR A 479 -10.33 41.98 20.73
CA TYR A 479 -10.11 41.72 19.33
C TYR A 479 -11.22 40.89 18.74
N THR A 480 -11.75 41.32 17.61
CA THR A 480 -12.54 40.43 16.75
C THR A 480 -11.56 39.64 15.91
N ILE A 481 -11.62 38.31 15.98
CA ILE A 481 -10.74 37.41 15.23
C ILE A 481 -11.56 36.54 14.29
N ARG A 482 -10.93 36.11 13.19
CA ARG A 482 -11.45 35.08 12.31
C ARG A 482 -10.55 33.87 12.39
N TRP A 483 -11.12 32.70 12.69
CA TRP A 483 -10.35 31.46 12.59
C TRP A 483 -10.09 31.15 11.11
N ASP A 484 -8.83 30.88 10.74
CA ASP A 484 -8.38 30.74 9.33
C ASP A 484 -9.09 29.65 8.52
N ASN A 485 -9.86 28.79 9.19
CA ASN A 485 -10.46 27.59 8.65
C ASN A 485 -11.99 27.54 8.79
N GLU A 486 -12.60 28.57 9.38
CA GLU A 486 -14.05 28.65 9.53
C GLU A 486 -14.57 29.71 8.56
N VAL A 487 -15.54 29.31 7.72
CA VAL A 487 -16.31 30.26 6.89
C VAL A 487 -17.24 31.01 7.83
N GLN A 488 -16.70 32.00 8.54
CA GLN A 488 -17.47 32.86 9.42
C GLN A 488 -18.10 33.97 8.62
N SER A 489 -19.39 34.23 8.86
CA SER A 489 -20.01 35.47 8.43
C SER A 489 -19.31 36.62 9.17
N GLU A 490 -19.09 37.76 8.52
CA GLU A 490 -18.48 38.94 9.15
C GLU A 490 -19.21 39.38 10.43
N PHE A 491 -20.48 38.99 10.59
CA PHE A 491 -21.32 39.33 11.73
C PHE A 491 -21.16 38.43 12.96
N ASP A 492 -20.48 37.28 12.83
CA ASP A 492 -20.30 36.29 13.92
C ASP A 492 -18.82 36.09 14.30
N ALA A 493 -17.94 37.05 14.00
CA ALA A 493 -16.53 36.95 14.35
C ALA A 493 -16.35 36.92 15.89
N PRO A 494 -15.73 35.87 16.46
CA PRO A 494 -15.56 35.76 17.91
C PRO A 494 -14.63 36.84 18.46
N GLU A 495 -14.99 37.36 19.64
CA GLU A 495 -14.12 38.22 20.44
C GLU A 495 -13.05 37.39 21.16
N ALA A 496 -11.81 37.86 21.16
CA ALA A 496 -10.66 37.27 21.80
C ALA A 496 -9.91 38.29 22.66
N ASP A 497 -9.54 37.86 23.86
CA ASP A 497 -8.64 38.59 24.76
C ASP A 497 -7.22 38.04 24.61
N PHE A 498 -6.28 38.88 24.19
CA PHE A 498 -4.87 38.50 24.10
C PHE A 498 -4.19 38.80 25.43
N VAL A 499 -3.87 37.76 26.18
CA VAL A 499 -3.12 37.83 27.45
C VAL A 499 -1.76 37.19 27.29
N GLU A 500 -0.80 37.64 28.11
CA GLU A 500 0.57 37.12 28.04
C GLU A 500 0.54 35.61 28.23
N GLY A 501 1.05 34.90 27.21
CA GLY A 501 1.01 33.45 27.23
C GLY A 501 -0.37 32.84 26.92
N ASN A 502 -1.18 33.43 26.04
CA ASN A 502 -2.25 32.70 25.37
C ASN A 502 -2.15 32.75 23.83
N HIS A 503 -1.13 33.39 23.29
CA HIS A 503 -0.97 33.58 21.86
C HIS A 503 0.50 33.55 21.43
N VAL A 504 0.73 33.26 20.16
CA VAL A 504 2.03 33.38 19.47
C VAL A 504 1.78 34.09 18.15
N VAL A 505 2.57 35.12 17.82
CA VAL A 505 2.47 35.79 16.52
C VAL A 505 3.03 34.87 15.45
N ASP A 506 2.26 34.63 14.40
CA ASP A 506 2.71 33.87 13.24
C ASP A 506 3.30 34.81 12.19
N GLU A 507 4.21 34.31 11.37
CA GLU A 507 4.78 35.13 10.30
C GLU A 507 3.70 35.49 9.28
N VAL A 508 3.54 36.79 9.02
CA VAL A 508 2.68 37.27 7.93
C VAL A 508 3.38 36.93 6.62
N VAL A 509 2.78 36.02 5.86
CA VAL A 509 3.30 35.65 4.53
C VAL A 509 3.07 36.83 3.59
N SER A 510 4.14 37.51 3.20
CA SER A 510 4.10 38.64 2.27
C SER A 510 4.49 38.20 0.87
N TYR A 511 3.69 38.56 -0.13
CA TYR A 511 3.99 38.30 -1.54
C TYR A 511 4.43 39.54 -2.28
N SER A 512 5.31 39.33 -3.25
CA SER A 512 5.66 40.37 -4.21
C SER A 512 4.55 40.54 -5.25
N LYS A 513 4.30 41.78 -5.69
CA LYS A 513 3.42 42.03 -6.84
C LYS A 513 3.95 41.28 -8.08
N GLY A 514 3.07 40.58 -8.77
CA GLY A 514 3.38 39.73 -9.92
C GLY A 514 3.81 38.31 -9.54
N GLU A 515 3.90 37.98 -8.25
CA GLU A 515 4.22 36.63 -7.82
C GLU A 515 3.06 35.70 -8.13
N ARG A 516 3.38 34.59 -8.80
CA ARG A 516 2.42 33.53 -9.10
C ARG A 516 2.28 32.66 -7.87
N ILE A 517 1.06 32.33 -7.50
CA ILE A 517 0.71 31.46 -6.38
C ILE A 517 -0.37 30.47 -6.82
N ILE A 518 -0.42 29.32 -6.17
CA ILE A 518 -1.59 28.44 -6.29
C ILE A 518 -2.38 28.61 -5.01
N CYS A 519 -3.62 29.06 -5.12
CA CYS A 519 -4.52 29.18 -3.99
C CYS A 519 -5.72 28.25 -4.09
N MET A 520 -6.42 28.05 -2.98
CA MET A 520 -7.63 27.23 -2.90
C MET A 520 -8.85 28.14 -2.80
N GLU A 521 -9.73 28.07 -3.78
CA GLU A 521 -11.01 28.78 -3.82
C GLU A 521 -12.13 27.74 -3.86
N HIS A 522 -13.02 27.71 -2.85
CA HIS A 522 -14.26 26.92 -2.86
C HIS A 522 -14.09 25.47 -3.34
N SER A 523 -13.06 24.76 -2.85
CA SER A 523 -12.62 23.38 -3.19
C SER A 523 -11.82 23.19 -4.49
N ALA A 524 -11.60 24.24 -5.29
CA ALA A 524 -10.77 24.20 -6.49
C ALA A 524 -9.42 24.89 -6.27
N THR A 525 -8.37 24.38 -6.91
CA THR A 525 -7.08 25.08 -6.98
C THR A 525 -7.12 26.12 -8.09
N VAL A 526 -6.83 27.37 -7.76
CA VAL A 526 -6.73 28.48 -8.70
C VAL A 526 -5.28 28.88 -8.87
N ASP A 527 -4.88 29.04 -10.14
CA ASP A 527 -3.59 29.62 -10.50
C ASP A 527 -3.76 31.15 -10.48
N ALA A 528 -3.16 31.79 -9.50
CA ALA A 528 -3.36 33.21 -9.24
C ALA A 528 -2.05 33.99 -9.32
N VAL A 529 -2.16 35.28 -9.63
CA VAL A 529 -1.07 36.24 -9.56
C VAL A 529 -1.45 37.31 -8.55
N VAL A 530 -0.50 37.67 -7.69
CA VAL A 530 -0.69 38.76 -6.73
C VAL A 530 -0.64 40.09 -7.47
N VAL A 531 -1.77 40.80 -7.57
CA VAL A 531 -1.89 42.06 -8.32
C VAL A 531 -1.52 43.25 -7.45
N GLN A 532 -1.97 43.23 -6.20
CA GLN A 532 -1.75 44.32 -5.25
C GLN A 532 -1.76 43.79 -3.83
N ASN A 533 -0.83 44.28 -3.03
CA ASN A 533 -0.86 44.07 -1.60
C ASN A 533 -1.71 45.20 -1.00
N LEU A 534 -2.90 44.90 -0.49
CA LEU A 534 -3.83 45.94 0.00
C LEU A 534 -3.36 46.58 1.32
N ALA A 535 -2.31 46.01 1.93
CA ALA A 535 -1.62 46.59 3.06
C ALA A 535 -0.85 47.87 2.67
N GLY A 536 -1.52 49.03 2.67
CA GLY A 536 -0.85 50.32 2.79
C GLY A 536 -1.34 51.49 1.92
N GLU A 537 -2.14 51.26 0.87
CA GLU A 537 -2.43 52.33 -0.11
C GLU A 537 -3.79 53.04 0.06
N THR A 538 -4.80 52.44 0.71
CA THR A 538 -6.17 53.02 0.74
C THR A 538 -6.54 53.76 2.03
N GLY A 539 -5.71 53.76 3.07
CA GLY A 539 -6.06 54.38 4.36
C GLY A 539 -7.20 53.68 5.14
N GLU A 540 -7.88 52.70 4.54
CA GLU A 540 -8.83 51.82 5.22
C GLU A 540 -8.07 50.76 6.03
N ALA A 541 -8.09 50.86 7.36
CA ALA A 541 -7.42 49.94 8.28
C ALA A 541 -7.99 48.51 8.25
N ASP A 542 -9.19 48.31 7.70
CA ASP A 542 -9.92 47.03 7.75
C ASP A 542 -9.44 45.96 6.74
N LYS A 543 -8.50 46.28 5.84
CA LYS A 543 -8.06 45.35 4.76
C LYS A 543 -6.61 44.86 4.86
N SER A 544 -5.89 45.15 5.95
CA SER A 544 -4.54 44.61 6.10
C SER A 544 -4.57 43.08 6.13
N GLY A 545 -3.66 42.44 5.39
CA GLY A 545 -3.58 40.98 5.22
C GLY A 545 -4.32 40.42 4.00
N GLN A 546 -5.28 41.15 3.41
CA GLN A 546 -5.91 40.74 2.16
C GLN A 546 -5.00 41.01 0.96
N HIS A 547 -4.90 40.02 0.08
CA HIS A 547 -4.17 40.14 -1.17
C HIS A 547 -5.17 40.20 -2.30
N ARG A 548 -5.00 41.18 -3.21
CA ARG A 548 -5.78 41.22 -4.44
C ARG A 548 -5.14 40.29 -5.45
N LEU A 549 -5.89 39.29 -5.86
CA LEU A 549 -5.45 38.24 -6.78
C LEU A 549 -6.20 38.37 -8.10
N CYS A 550 -5.56 37.94 -9.19
CA CYS A 550 -6.25 37.68 -10.45
C CYS A 550 -5.89 36.30 -10.99
N LYS A 551 -6.76 35.70 -11.82
CA LYS A 551 -6.48 34.40 -12.43
C LYS A 551 -5.31 34.57 -13.39
N TYR A 552 -4.32 33.68 -13.32
CA TYR A 552 -3.15 33.72 -14.20
C TYR A 552 -3.53 33.75 -15.69
N LYS A 553 -4.64 33.11 -16.07
CA LYS A 553 -5.16 33.08 -17.44
C LYS A 553 -6.22 34.13 -17.75
N ASP A 554 -6.79 34.77 -16.73
CA ASP A 554 -7.82 35.77 -16.88
C ASP A 554 -7.59 36.91 -15.88
N PRO A 555 -6.72 37.88 -16.23
CA PRO A 555 -6.40 38.98 -15.34
C PRO A 555 -7.57 39.96 -15.16
N THR A 556 -8.70 39.76 -15.85
CA THR A 556 -9.86 40.66 -15.75
C THR A 556 -10.71 40.40 -14.50
N GLU A 557 -10.60 39.21 -13.93
CA GLU A 557 -11.29 38.81 -12.71
C GLU A 557 -10.33 39.02 -11.52
N GLU A 558 -10.48 40.13 -10.81
CA GLU A 558 -9.76 40.40 -9.57
C GLU A 558 -10.65 40.04 -8.37
N TRP A 559 -10.10 39.34 -7.38
CA TRP A 559 -10.78 39.07 -6.11
C TRP A 559 -9.81 39.25 -4.95
N ASP A 560 -10.37 39.60 -3.79
CA ASP A 560 -9.62 39.76 -2.56
C ASP A 560 -9.63 38.42 -1.82
N MET A 561 -8.45 37.92 -1.44
CA MET A 561 -8.30 36.65 -0.73
C MET A 561 -7.34 36.83 0.45
N ASP A 562 -7.71 36.31 1.60
CA ASP A 562 -6.79 36.18 2.72
C ASP A 562 -5.86 35.00 2.46
N LEU A 563 -4.56 35.25 2.31
CA LEU A 563 -3.57 34.21 2.06
C LEU A 563 -3.10 33.63 3.39
N ASN A 564 -3.49 32.37 3.64
CA ASN A 564 -3.06 31.57 4.77
C ASN A 564 -2.25 30.34 4.33
N PRO A 565 -1.30 29.83 5.14
CA PRO A 565 -0.53 28.63 4.76
C PRO A 565 -1.39 27.42 4.34
N PHE A 566 -2.65 27.36 4.80
CA PHE A 566 -3.60 26.30 4.48
C PHE A 566 -4.32 26.45 3.11
N ASN A 567 -4.24 27.62 2.49
CA ASN A 567 -4.99 27.98 1.29
C ASN A 567 -4.12 28.44 0.13
N HIS A 568 -2.79 28.45 0.28
CA HIS A 568 -1.87 28.72 -0.82
C HIS A 568 -0.56 27.92 -0.75
N VAL A 569 0.18 27.89 -1.86
CA VAL A 569 1.56 27.37 -1.91
C VAL A 569 2.51 28.38 -2.53
N THR A 570 3.69 28.54 -1.91
CA THR A 570 4.75 29.47 -2.34
C THR A 570 5.97 28.80 -2.95
N CYS A 571 6.15 27.48 -2.78
CA CYS A 571 7.44 26.85 -3.03
C CYS A 571 7.56 26.09 -4.36
N GLY A 572 8.63 26.41 -5.10
CA GLY A 572 9.16 25.63 -6.21
C GLY A 572 8.61 26.01 -7.58
N PRO A 573 9.02 25.32 -8.67
CA PRO A 573 8.41 25.50 -9.98
C PRO A 573 6.92 25.13 -9.87
N LEU A 574 6.06 26.14 -9.77
CA LEU A 574 4.63 25.97 -9.62
C LEU A 574 4.09 25.22 -10.84
N LEU A 575 3.67 23.99 -10.59
CA LEU A 575 2.95 23.19 -11.58
C LEU A 575 1.74 23.98 -12.05
N HIS A 576 1.52 24.00 -13.35
CA HIS A 576 0.28 24.52 -13.90
C HIS A 576 -0.90 23.72 -13.31
N THR A 577 -2.01 24.38 -12.96
CA THR A 577 -3.19 23.75 -12.32
C THR A 577 -3.65 22.49 -13.06
N SER A 578 -3.78 22.55 -14.39
CA SER A 578 -4.12 21.36 -15.19
C SER A 578 -3.15 20.18 -15.05
N SER A 579 -1.84 20.42 -14.89
CA SER A 579 -0.84 19.37 -14.68
C SER A 579 -0.91 18.82 -13.26
N ARG A 580 -1.18 19.69 -12.29
CA ARG A 580 -1.42 19.33 -10.90
C ARG A 580 -2.67 18.45 -10.76
N ASP A 581 -3.81 18.88 -11.30
CA ASP A 581 -5.08 18.16 -11.23
C ASP A 581 -5.00 16.79 -11.91
N GLU A 582 -4.32 16.73 -13.05
CA GLU A 582 -4.05 15.48 -13.75
C GLU A 582 -3.21 14.53 -12.90
N GLU A 583 -2.11 15.01 -12.30
CA GLU A 583 -1.28 14.15 -11.45
C GLU A 583 -1.98 13.81 -10.13
N ILE A 584 -2.84 14.67 -9.58
CA ILE A 584 -3.72 14.34 -8.45
C ILE A 584 -4.64 13.18 -8.82
N ARG A 585 -5.30 13.21 -9.98
CA ARG A 585 -6.14 12.10 -10.46
C ARG A 585 -5.34 10.80 -10.59
N ARG A 586 -4.15 10.86 -11.18
CA ARG A 586 -3.25 9.70 -11.30
C ARG A 586 -2.79 9.18 -9.95
N TYR A 587 -2.44 10.05 -9.01
CA TYR A 587 -2.05 9.70 -7.66
C TYR A 587 -3.21 9.02 -6.92
N ARG A 588 -4.42 9.60 -6.97
CA ARG A 588 -5.62 9.01 -6.37
C ARG A 588 -5.91 7.62 -6.94
N ALA A 589 -5.81 7.43 -8.26
CA ALA A 589 -5.95 6.12 -8.90
C ALA A 589 -4.88 5.13 -8.45
N PHE A 590 -3.61 5.56 -8.37
CA PHE A 590 -2.50 4.75 -7.88
C PHE A 590 -2.71 4.31 -6.42
N VAL A 591 -3.06 5.24 -5.53
CA VAL A 591 -3.30 4.96 -4.11
C VAL A 591 -4.53 4.04 -3.95
N LYS A 592 -5.62 4.29 -4.70
CA LYS A 592 -6.79 3.41 -4.73
C LYS A 592 -6.40 2.00 -5.13
N ALA A 593 -5.67 1.81 -6.23
CA ALA A 593 -5.23 0.49 -6.69
C ALA A 593 -4.31 -0.21 -5.67
N LYS A 594 -3.44 0.55 -4.99
CA LYS A 594 -2.50 0.02 -3.99
C LYS A 594 -3.18 -0.41 -2.69
N HIS A 595 -4.24 0.29 -2.26
CA HIS A 595 -4.86 0.12 -0.95
C HIS A 595 -6.31 -0.39 -0.98
N ALA A 596 -6.91 -0.64 -2.16
CA ALA A 596 -8.26 -1.21 -2.28
C ALA A 596 -8.35 -2.66 -1.82
N PHE A 597 -7.22 -3.37 -1.73
CA PHE A 597 -7.20 -4.76 -1.31
C PHE A 597 -6.25 -4.98 -0.13
N LEU A 598 -6.72 -5.74 0.86
CA LEU A 598 -5.88 -6.27 1.93
C LEU A 598 -5.53 -7.72 1.61
N TRP A 599 -4.25 -8.04 1.84
CA TRP A 599 -3.81 -9.43 1.89
C TRP A 599 -4.27 -10.03 3.21
N THR A 600 -5.29 -10.89 3.13
CA THR A 600 -5.71 -11.70 4.26
C THR A 600 -4.65 -12.74 4.61
N VAL A 601 -4.75 -13.34 5.79
CA VAL A 601 -3.81 -14.39 6.24
C VAL A 601 -3.86 -15.62 5.32
N THR A 602 -4.97 -15.84 4.62
CA THR A 602 -5.14 -16.92 3.64
C THR A 602 -4.47 -16.62 2.29
N SER A 603 -3.84 -15.45 2.13
CA SER A 603 -3.32 -14.92 0.87
C SER A 603 -4.40 -14.51 -0.14
N ASP A 604 -5.66 -14.49 0.27
CA ASP A 604 -6.75 -13.97 -0.55
C ASP A 604 -6.75 -12.43 -0.46
N ARG A 605 -7.05 -11.78 -1.59
CA ARG A 605 -7.27 -10.33 -1.62
C ARG A 605 -8.72 -10.07 -1.23
N SER A 606 -8.91 -9.40 -0.09
CA SER A 606 -10.23 -8.94 0.34
C SER A 606 -10.34 -7.44 0.09
N ASP A 607 -11.50 -7.00 -0.39
CA ASP A 607 -11.81 -5.58 -0.50
C ASP A 607 -11.75 -4.93 0.89
N VAL A 608 -10.95 -3.88 1.00
CA VAL A 608 -10.73 -3.16 2.27
C VAL A 608 -12.03 -2.60 2.84
N LEU A 609 -12.97 -2.18 2.00
CA LEU A 609 -14.24 -1.62 2.43
C LEU A 609 -15.20 -2.68 2.96
N GLN A 610 -15.08 -3.93 2.50
CA GLN A 610 -15.90 -5.05 2.97
C GLN A 610 -15.43 -5.64 4.31
N GLY A 611 -14.19 -5.35 4.72
CA GLY A 611 -13.67 -5.81 6.01
C GLY A 611 -14.49 -5.27 7.19
N PRO A 612 -14.43 -5.90 8.38
CA PRO A 612 -15.08 -5.40 9.58
C PRO A 612 -14.44 -4.08 10.03
N VAL A 613 -15.21 -3.24 10.70
CA VAL A 613 -14.73 -2.00 11.30
C VAL A 613 -14.30 -2.35 12.71
N PRO A 614 -13.01 -2.21 13.07
CA PRO A 614 -12.63 -2.56 14.43
C PRO A 614 -13.19 -1.53 15.41
N ARG A 615 -13.54 -1.99 16.60
CA ARG A 615 -14.06 -1.12 17.67
C ARG A 615 -12.92 -0.32 18.28
N LEU A 616 -13.14 0.98 18.42
CA LEU A 616 -12.24 1.88 19.12
C LEU A 616 -12.85 2.29 20.45
N VAL A 617 -11.98 2.47 21.43
CA VAL A 617 -12.31 3.06 22.74
C VAL A 617 -11.36 4.22 22.99
N ASP A 618 -11.88 5.33 23.52
CA ASP A 618 -11.05 6.46 23.95
C ASP A 618 -10.34 6.17 25.29
N ASP A 619 -9.44 7.07 25.70
CA ASP A 619 -8.72 6.97 26.98
C ASP A 619 -9.64 6.92 28.21
N ALA A 620 -10.89 7.37 28.07
CA ALA A 620 -11.90 7.33 29.12
C ALA A 620 -12.71 6.02 29.13
N GLY A 621 -12.39 5.05 28.25
CA GLY A 621 -13.11 3.79 28.16
C GLY A 621 -14.43 3.90 27.37
N ARG A 622 -14.73 5.04 26.74
CA ARG A 622 -15.95 5.24 25.95
C ARG A 622 -15.76 4.67 24.55
N GLN A 623 -16.72 3.86 24.12
CA GLN A 623 -16.73 3.34 22.77
C GLN A 623 -16.93 4.48 21.77
N ILE A 624 -16.01 4.58 20.82
CA ILE A 624 -16.06 5.55 19.73
C ILE A 624 -16.78 4.89 18.56
N PHE A 625 -17.78 5.57 18.00
CA PHE A 625 -18.32 5.21 16.70
C PHE A 625 -17.30 5.58 15.64
N PHE A 626 -16.44 4.61 15.31
CA PHE A 626 -15.29 4.77 14.42
C PHE A 626 -15.61 5.70 13.24
N TRP A 627 -16.65 5.39 12.46
CA TRP A 627 -16.96 6.13 11.25
C TRP A 627 -17.43 7.56 11.48
N SER A 628 -18.20 7.86 12.54
CA SER A 628 -18.66 9.23 12.75
C SER A 628 -17.51 10.15 13.12
N ASP A 629 -16.62 9.69 13.99
CA ASP A 629 -15.54 10.52 14.52
C ASP A 629 -14.38 10.64 13.53
N ILE A 630 -14.16 9.62 12.71
CA ILE A 630 -13.11 9.63 11.68
C ILE A 630 -13.58 10.27 10.38
N GLN A 631 -14.88 10.28 10.11
CA GLN A 631 -15.40 11.16 9.08
C GLN A 631 -15.01 12.61 9.36
N ALA A 632 -14.91 13.03 10.63
CA ALA A 632 -14.41 14.38 10.96
C ALA A 632 -12.94 14.60 10.54
N LEU A 633 -12.06 13.59 10.63
CA LEU A 633 -10.67 13.67 10.13
C LEU A 633 -10.59 13.89 8.61
N VAL A 634 -11.53 13.27 7.89
CA VAL A 634 -11.62 13.33 6.42
C VAL A 634 -12.48 14.51 5.96
N SER A 635 -13.33 15.06 6.84
CA SER A 635 -14.15 16.23 6.58
C SER A 635 -13.27 17.46 6.39
N GLU A 636 -13.69 18.37 5.52
CA GLU A 636 -12.90 19.55 5.20
C GLU A 636 -12.95 20.59 6.34
N ASP A 637 -13.97 20.52 7.19
CA ASP A 637 -14.38 21.58 8.10
C ASP A 637 -13.78 21.51 9.53
N MET A 638 -13.05 20.44 9.89
CA MET A 638 -12.59 20.26 11.27
C MET A 638 -11.08 19.98 11.41
N PHE A 639 -10.40 20.84 12.16
CA PHE A 639 -9.07 20.59 12.72
C PHE A 639 -9.18 19.64 13.91
N SER A 640 -9.13 18.35 13.62
CA SER A 640 -9.05 17.34 14.67
C SER A 640 -7.61 17.21 15.18
N PRO A 641 -7.41 16.93 16.48
CA PRO A 641 -6.12 16.50 16.98
C PRO A 641 -5.64 15.28 16.18
N GLY A 642 -4.33 15.04 16.16
CA GLY A 642 -3.79 13.80 15.60
C GLY A 642 -4.38 12.59 16.31
N TRP A 643 -4.39 11.43 15.66
CA TRP A 643 -4.93 10.20 16.26
C TRP A 643 -3.80 9.21 16.49
N LEU A 644 -3.70 8.70 17.71
CA LEU A 644 -2.85 7.55 18.01
C LEU A 644 -3.76 6.33 18.23
N VAL A 645 -3.72 5.39 17.30
CA VAL A 645 -4.47 4.15 17.35
C VAL A 645 -3.58 3.03 17.86
N VAL A 646 -3.78 2.66 19.12
CA VAL A 646 -3.05 1.59 19.79
C VAL A 646 -3.83 0.28 19.66
N GLY A 647 -3.16 -0.84 19.47
CA GLY A 647 -3.85 -2.13 19.46
C GLY A 647 -2.90 -3.32 19.40
N GLN A 648 -3.39 -4.51 19.72
CA GLN A 648 -2.61 -5.73 19.67
C GLN A 648 -2.09 -6.05 18.23
N PRO A 649 -1.03 -6.86 18.09
CA PRO A 649 -0.64 -7.39 16.78
C PRO A 649 -1.83 -8.07 16.10
N GLY A 650 -2.08 -7.77 14.81
CA GLY A 650 -3.19 -8.36 14.07
C GLY A 650 -4.59 -7.81 14.41
N SER A 651 -4.72 -6.81 15.29
CA SER A 651 -6.00 -6.18 15.65
C SER A 651 -6.70 -5.42 14.52
N GLY A 652 -6.05 -5.27 13.37
CA GLY A 652 -6.60 -4.56 12.21
C GLY A 652 -6.10 -3.12 12.03
N LYS A 653 -5.05 -2.69 12.74
CA LYS A 653 -4.42 -1.35 12.59
C LYS A 653 -4.16 -0.96 11.13
N SER A 654 -3.41 -1.77 10.38
CA SER A 654 -3.13 -1.46 8.96
C SER A 654 -4.39 -1.53 8.09
N CYS A 655 -5.35 -2.40 8.41
CA CYS A 655 -6.65 -2.44 7.73
C CYS A 655 -7.42 -1.12 7.93
N LEU A 656 -7.36 -0.57 9.14
CA LEU A 656 -7.89 0.73 9.50
C LEU A 656 -7.31 1.84 8.63
N LEU A 657 -5.99 1.89 8.51
CA LEU A 657 -5.31 2.91 7.71
C LEU A 657 -5.67 2.77 6.23
N CYS A 658 -5.71 1.55 5.68
CA CYS A 658 -6.17 1.34 4.30
C CYS A 658 -7.64 1.78 4.11
N LYS A 659 -8.50 1.56 5.11
CA LYS A 659 -9.88 2.05 5.09
C LYS A 659 -9.92 3.58 5.08
N LEU A 660 -9.13 4.24 5.92
CA LEU A 660 -8.98 5.69 5.94
C LEU A 660 -8.55 6.24 4.58
N VAL A 661 -7.58 5.58 3.94
CA VAL A 661 -7.16 5.91 2.56
C VAL A 661 -8.37 5.85 1.62
N MET A 662 -9.09 4.73 1.60
CA MET A 662 -10.23 4.54 0.69
C MET A 662 -11.37 5.53 0.97
N HIS A 663 -11.65 5.82 2.23
CA HIS A 663 -12.65 6.82 2.62
C HIS A 663 -12.22 8.24 2.25
N CYS A 664 -10.96 8.61 2.46
CA CYS A 664 -10.40 9.89 2.02
C CYS A 664 -10.55 10.08 0.51
N LEU A 665 -10.25 9.03 -0.26
CA LEU A 665 -10.36 9.05 -1.72
C LEU A 665 -11.82 9.12 -2.21
N THR A 666 -12.79 8.64 -1.42
CA THR A 666 -14.22 8.67 -1.77
C THR A 666 -14.90 9.96 -1.32
N LEU A 667 -14.58 10.47 -0.13
CA LEU A 667 -15.34 11.54 0.52
C LEU A 667 -14.77 12.95 0.28
N SER A 668 -13.45 13.11 0.16
CA SER A 668 -12.85 14.44 -0.03
C SER A 668 -12.18 14.54 -1.40
N THR A 669 -12.52 15.56 -2.16
CA THR A 669 -11.84 15.88 -3.43
C THR A 669 -10.51 16.61 -3.21
N VAL A 670 -10.37 17.27 -2.05
CA VAL A 670 -9.22 18.11 -1.73
C VAL A 670 -8.10 17.35 -1.03
N LEU A 671 -8.41 16.43 -0.12
CA LEU A 671 -7.40 15.71 0.66
C LEU A 671 -6.75 14.57 -0.14
N LEU A 672 -5.45 14.41 0.06
CA LEU A 672 -4.68 13.28 -0.47
C LEU A 672 -4.11 12.43 0.68
N PRO A 673 -4.48 11.14 0.76
CA PRO A 673 -3.94 10.28 1.80
C PRO A 673 -2.55 9.77 1.43
N VAL A 674 -1.61 9.85 2.38
CA VAL A 674 -0.25 9.31 2.27
C VAL A 674 -0.02 8.30 3.40
N LEU A 675 0.05 7.01 3.04
CA LEU A 675 0.43 5.95 3.97
C LEU A 675 1.95 5.79 4.01
N ILE A 676 2.53 6.00 5.19
CA ILE A 676 3.96 5.91 5.50
C ILE A 676 4.19 4.71 6.42
N PRO A 677 4.67 3.57 5.90
CA PRO A 677 5.12 2.47 6.74
C PRO A 677 6.37 2.91 7.50
N VAL A 678 6.30 2.93 8.84
CA VAL A 678 7.40 3.44 9.67
C VAL A 678 8.67 2.60 9.51
N ILE A 679 8.52 1.29 9.31
CA ILE A 679 9.64 0.40 8.97
C ILE A 679 10.35 0.76 7.66
N ASP A 680 9.60 1.17 6.62
CA ASP A 680 10.19 1.58 5.34
C ASP A 680 10.91 2.93 5.48
N LEU A 681 10.30 3.88 6.19
CA LEU A 681 10.92 5.15 6.55
C LEU A 681 12.26 4.92 7.28
N CYS A 682 12.25 4.08 8.31
CA CYS A 682 13.43 3.80 9.12
C CYS A 682 14.50 3.03 8.35
N ALA A 683 14.13 2.06 7.51
CA ALA A 683 15.07 1.33 6.67
C ALA A 683 15.81 2.27 5.69
N ARG A 684 15.11 3.26 5.13
CA ARG A 684 15.72 4.28 4.26
C ARG A 684 16.64 5.22 5.03
N LEU A 685 16.24 5.64 6.23
CA LEU A 685 17.07 6.48 7.10
C LEU A 685 18.35 5.76 7.54
N GLN A 686 18.27 4.46 7.84
CA GLN A 686 19.44 3.65 8.21
C GLN A 686 20.41 3.46 7.05
N LYS A 687 19.90 3.25 5.83
CA LYS A 687 20.75 3.15 4.62
C LYS A 687 21.59 4.40 4.41
N LEU A 688 21.02 5.59 4.66
CA LEU A 688 21.77 6.84 4.56
C LEU A 688 22.93 6.93 5.58
N GLY A 689 22.73 6.43 6.81
CA GLY A 689 23.75 6.48 7.85
C GLY A 689 24.85 5.42 7.74
N GLY A 690 24.67 4.40 6.90
CA GLY A 690 25.61 3.28 6.75
C GLY A 690 26.79 3.54 5.82
N ASP A 691 26.62 4.41 4.82
CA ASP A 691 27.59 4.59 3.73
C ASP A 691 28.69 5.63 4.04
N ASP A 692 28.54 6.41 5.11
CA ASP A 692 29.44 7.51 5.48
C ASP A 692 30.81 7.06 6.04
N GLN A 693 31.07 5.76 6.23
CA GLN A 693 32.37 5.28 6.72
C GLN A 693 33.37 4.87 5.63
N GLN A 694 33.02 4.84 4.34
CA GLN A 694 33.96 4.35 3.30
C GLN A 694 34.08 5.16 2.00
N SER A 695 33.29 6.23 1.78
CA SER A 695 33.33 6.96 0.50
C SER A 695 33.69 8.45 0.67
N GLU A 696 34.98 8.79 0.58
CA GLU A 696 35.50 10.17 0.63
C GLU A 696 35.18 11.03 -0.64
N SER A 697 34.37 10.55 -1.59
CA SER A 697 34.08 11.27 -2.84
C SER A 697 32.72 11.99 -2.85
N GLY A 698 32.68 13.19 -2.26
CA GLY A 698 32.31 14.40 -3.02
C GLY A 698 30.93 15.07 -2.85
N GLU A 699 29.81 14.41 -3.17
CA GLU A 699 28.56 15.16 -3.44
C GLU A 699 27.32 14.72 -2.66
N ALA A 700 27.10 13.42 -2.41
CA ALA A 700 25.95 12.95 -1.63
C ALA A 700 26.01 13.38 -0.15
N SER A 701 27.22 13.42 0.43
CA SER A 701 27.44 13.82 1.83
C SER A 701 27.09 15.29 2.10
N LYS A 702 27.13 16.18 1.08
CA LYS A 702 26.72 17.59 1.24
C LYS A 702 25.21 17.78 1.38
N GLN A 703 24.39 16.91 0.79
CA GLN A 703 22.94 16.92 1.02
C GLN A 703 22.60 16.36 2.41
N LEU A 704 23.35 15.34 2.87
CA LEU A 704 23.17 14.75 4.19
C LEU A 704 23.54 15.69 5.35
N GLY A 705 24.58 16.51 5.16
CA GLY A 705 24.99 17.54 6.11
C GLY A 705 23.94 18.63 6.34
N ARG A 706 23.04 18.88 5.39
CA ARG A 706 21.92 19.83 5.54
C ARG A 706 20.78 19.27 6.38
N LEU A 707 20.51 17.97 6.30
CA LEU A 707 19.45 17.31 7.10
C LEU A 707 19.89 16.92 8.51
N SER A 708 21.20 16.89 8.77
CA SER A 708 21.75 16.43 10.06
C SER A 708 22.15 17.59 11.00
N ALA A 709 22.28 18.82 10.50
CA ALA A 709 22.78 19.95 11.30
C ALA A 709 21.67 20.81 11.95
N SER A 710 20.44 20.81 11.44
CA SER A 710 19.29 21.49 12.05
C SER A 710 18.30 20.49 12.66
N HIS A 711 18.58 20.04 13.89
CA HIS A 711 17.68 19.17 14.67
C HIS A 711 16.28 19.77 14.92
N GLU A 712 16.06 21.04 14.58
CA GLU A 712 14.81 21.79 14.75
C GLU A 712 13.80 21.57 13.60
N GLU A 713 14.20 21.02 12.44
CA GLU A 713 13.33 20.89 11.26
C GLU A 713 12.86 19.46 10.94
N ASP A 714 12.88 18.54 11.92
CA ASP A 714 12.52 17.12 11.70
C ASP A 714 11.03 16.90 11.31
N GLY A 715 10.16 17.93 11.32
CA GLY A 715 8.73 17.88 10.92
C GLY A 715 8.50 17.63 9.43
N GLU A 716 7.99 18.63 8.70
CA GLU A 716 7.77 18.54 7.24
C GLU A 716 9.02 18.15 6.44
N GLY A 717 10.21 18.54 6.93
CA GLY A 717 11.48 18.23 6.28
C GLY A 717 11.71 16.73 6.12
N LEU A 718 11.41 15.93 7.16
CA LEU A 718 11.54 14.48 7.11
C LEU A 718 10.53 13.84 6.14
N ILE A 719 9.30 14.36 6.10
CA ILE A 719 8.26 13.87 5.18
C ILE A 719 8.58 14.24 3.74
N CYS A 720 9.04 15.47 3.48
CA CYS A 720 9.52 15.88 2.15
C CYS A 720 10.64 14.96 1.68
N TRP A 721 11.63 14.69 2.53
CA TRP A 721 12.71 13.76 2.20
C TRP A 721 12.18 12.34 1.90
N TYR A 722 11.25 11.82 2.71
CA TYR A 722 10.66 10.51 2.47
C TYR A 722 9.90 10.46 1.13
N LEU A 723 9.08 11.48 0.84
CA LEU A 723 8.33 11.59 -0.41
C LEU A 723 9.26 11.66 -1.63
N ALA A 724 10.37 12.41 -1.53
CA ALA A 724 11.39 12.47 -2.58
C ALA A 724 12.03 11.08 -2.82
N MET A 725 12.36 10.34 -1.76
CA MET A 725 12.94 9.00 -1.87
C MET A 725 11.97 7.94 -2.40
N VAL A 726 10.67 8.11 -2.20
CA VAL A 726 9.65 7.14 -2.65
C VAL A 726 9.22 7.42 -4.09
N PHE A 727 9.05 8.68 -4.46
CA PHE A 727 8.48 9.06 -5.75
C PHE A 727 9.51 9.63 -6.74
N GLY A 728 10.71 10.00 -6.28
CA GLY A 728 11.71 10.72 -7.05
C GLY A 728 11.50 12.24 -6.95
N ASP A 729 12.53 12.97 -6.57
CA ASP A 729 12.56 14.43 -6.39
C ASP A 729 12.24 15.22 -7.68
N ASP A 730 12.59 14.68 -8.83
CA ASP A 730 12.31 15.30 -10.13
C ASP A 730 10.91 14.96 -10.70
N THR A 731 10.08 14.22 -9.96
CA THR A 731 8.77 13.79 -10.47
C THR A 731 7.65 14.79 -10.18
N LEU A 732 6.70 14.89 -11.12
CA LEU A 732 5.47 15.66 -10.93
C LEU A 732 4.70 15.22 -9.66
N ARG A 733 4.72 13.91 -9.38
CA ARG A 733 4.06 13.34 -8.20
C ARG A 733 4.64 13.87 -6.90
N TYR A 734 5.96 13.88 -6.77
CA TYR A 734 6.62 14.46 -5.60
C TYR A 734 6.30 15.95 -5.47
N ALA A 735 6.39 16.71 -6.55
CA ALA A 735 6.06 18.13 -6.56
C ALA A 735 4.61 18.38 -6.09
N VAL A 736 3.62 17.64 -6.61
CA VAL A 736 2.22 17.73 -6.17
C VAL A 736 2.08 17.38 -4.68
N LEU A 737 2.69 16.29 -4.21
CA LEU A 737 2.55 15.88 -2.81
C LEU A 737 3.24 16.87 -1.86
N ARG A 738 4.39 17.42 -2.23
CA ARG A 738 5.06 18.48 -1.49
C ARG A 738 4.20 19.74 -1.40
N GLN A 739 3.59 20.17 -2.51
CA GLN A 739 2.66 21.28 -2.51
C GLN A 739 1.45 21.03 -1.59
N ASN A 740 0.89 19.82 -1.62
CA ASN A 740 -0.23 19.47 -0.73
C ASN A 740 0.19 19.31 0.74
N LEU A 741 1.44 18.93 1.02
CA LEU A 741 1.99 18.91 2.38
C LEU A 741 2.00 20.33 2.92
N GLN A 742 2.56 21.29 2.17
CA GLN A 742 2.64 22.68 2.58
C GLN A 742 1.27 23.36 2.75
N CYS A 743 0.23 22.89 2.04
CA CYS A 743 -1.15 23.33 2.27
C CYS A 743 -1.90 22.53 3.36
N HIS A 744 -1.24 21.62 4.07
CA HIS A 744 -1.86 20.75 5.08
C HIS A 744 -3.06 19.94 4.51
N ARG A 745 -3.01 19.63 3.21
CA ARG A 745 -4.02 18.82 2.49
C ARG A 745 -3.64 17.35 2.38
N LEU A 746 -2.55 16.95 3.04
CA LEU A 746 -2.23 15.55 3.20
C LEU A 746 -2.88 14.98 4.45
N LEU A 747 -3.52 13.82 4.30
CA LEU A 747 -3.84 12.94 5.42
C LEU A 747 -2.66 11.98 5.60
N LEU A 748 -1.80 12.26 6.58
CA LEU A 748 -0.60 11.48 6.87
C LEU A 748 -0.94 10.29 7.77
N LEU A 749 -0.70 9.08 7.27
CA LEU A 749 -1.02 7.83 7.97
C LEU A 749 0.28 7.08 8.27
N PHE A 750 0.73 7.05 9.52
CA PHE A 750 1.92 6.33 9.94
C PHE A 750 1.55 4.92 10.41
N ASP A 751 2.04 3.90 9.72
CA ASP A 751 1.79 2.49 10.10
C ASP A 751 2.96 1.91 10.89
N GLY A 752 2.72 1.58 12.17
CA GLY A 752 3.64 0.84 13.03
C GLY A 752 4.73 1.68 13.71
N LEU A 753 4.35 2.66 14.55
CA LEU A 753 5.32 3.51 15.27
C LEU A 753 6.38 2.72 16.06
N ASP A 754 6.00 1.58 16.64
CA ASP A 754 6.89 0.69 17.37
C ASP A 754 8.00 0.06 16.51
N GLU A 755 7.83 0.03 15.18
CA GLU A 755 8.82 -0.48 14.22
C GLU A 755 9.99 0.47 14.00
N ALA A 756 9.94 1.70 14.54
CA ALA A 756 10.99 2.70 14.37
C ALA A 756 12.32 2.32 15.08
N GLY A 757 12.28 1.43 16.08
CA GLY A 757 13.47 0.97 16.79
C GLY A 757 14.27 2.12 17.41
N SER A 758 15.57 2.21 17.08
CA SER A 758 16.45 3.29 17.57
C SER A 758 16.12 4.67 17.00
N LEU A 759 15.38 4.73 15.90
CA LEU A 759 14.96 5.98 15.26
C LEU A 759 13.64 6.52 15.84
N LEU A 760 13.02 5.81 16.79
CA LEU A 760 11.75 6.21 17.42
C LEU A 760 11.75 7.67 17.90
N PRO A 761 12.78 8.18 18.63
CA PRO A 761 12.77 9.58 19.08
C PRO A 761 12.77 10.60 17.94
N ARG A 762 13.33 10.26 16.78
CA ARG A 762 13.31 11.14 15.59
C ARG A 762 11.94 11.12 14.91
N VAL A 763 11.34 9.94 14.78
CA VAL A 763 9.99 9.79 14.22
C VAL A 763 8.96 10.46 15.13
N GLU A 764 9.04 10.30 16.46
CA GLU A 764 8.17 11.00 17.41
C GLU A 764 8.28 12.53 17.27
N ARG A 765 9.51 13.09 17.17
CA ARG A 765 9.71 14.53 16.95
C ARG A 765 9.09 15.01 15.64
N CYS A 766 9.25 14.24 14.56
CA CYS A 766 8.62 14.55 13.27
C CYS A 766 7.08 14.62 13.40
N ILE A 767 6.47 13.58 13.98
CA ILE A 767 5.01 13.53 14.13
C ILE A 767 4.51 14.64 15.08
N THR A 768 5.25 14.92 16.15
CA THR A 768 4.96 16.05 17.07
C THR A 768 4.97 17.38 16.32
N GLY A 769 6.02 17.62 15.52
CA GLY A 769 6.15 18.84 14.73
C GLY A 769 5.00 19.01 13.74
N LEU A 770 4.65 17.96 13.02
CA LEU A 770 3.54 17.96 12.07
C LEU A 770 2.19 18.22 12.78
N ALA A 771 1.95 17.60 13.93
CA ALA A 771 0.70 17.81 14.67
C ALA A 771 0.60 19.20 15.30
N ALA A 772 1.72 19.74 15.79
CA ALA A 772 1.80 21.11 16.29
C ALA A 772 1.63 22.15 15.16
N GLN A 773 1.92 21.76 13.92
CA GLN A 773 1.60 22.48 12.69
C GLN A 773 0.21 22.12 12.15
N ASP A 774 -0.69 21.53 12.94
CA ASP A 774 -2.06 21.26 12.52
C ASP A 774 -2.21 20.35 11.27
N HIS A 775 -1.20 19.52 10.96
CA HIS A 775 -1.36 18.47 9.94
C HIS A 775 -2.34 17.38 10.40
N ARG A 776 -3.04 16.78 9.42
CA ARG A 776 -3.99 15.69 9.69
C ARG A 776 -3.23 14.37 9.76
N ILE A 777 -3.12 13.81 10.96
CA ILE A 777 -2.26 12.65 11.21
C ILE A 777 -3.02 11.53 11.90
N VAL A 778 -2.82 10.31 11.42
CA VAL A 778 -3.19 9.08 12.15
C VAL A 778 -1.95 8.20 12.26
N VAL A 779 -1.63 7.78 13.48
CA VAL A 779 -0.49 6.93 13.80
C VAL A 779 -1.01 5.63 14.39
N THR A 780 -0.49 4.50 13.96
CA THR A 780 -0.76 3.21 14.61
C THR A 780 0.42 2.77 15.45
N ALA A 781 0.14 2.16 16.60
CA ALA A 781 1.17 1.59 17.47
C ALA A 781 0.70 0.25 18.05
N THR A 782 1.64 -0.66 18.28
CA THR A 782 1.34 -1.96 18.91
C THR A 782 1.28 -1.85 20.43
N ARG A 783 0.23 -2.41 21.04
CA ARG A 783 0.14 -2.57 22.50
C ARG A 783 1.17 -3.61 22.96
N ARG A 784 2.14 -3.22 23.80
CA ARG A 784 3.11 -4.15 24.41
C ARG A 784 2.43 -4.99 25.50
N ALA A 785 2.78 -6.28 25.56
CA ALA A 785 2.16 -7.24 26.47
C ALA A 785 2.42 -6.93 27.96
N GLU A 786 3.51 -6.23 28.27
CA GLU A 786 3.92 -5.90 29.64
C GLU A 786 2.90 -5.03 30.37
N ASP A 787 2.17 -4.19 29.64
CA ASP A 787 1.18 -3.27 30.20
C ASP A 787 -0.11 -3.99 30.66
N VAL A 788 -0.41 -5.17 30.12
CA VAL A 788 -1.65 -5.91 30.41
C VAL A 788 -1.58 -6.58 31.79
N SER A 789 -0.39 -6.96 32.24
CA SER A 789 -0.22 -7.76 33.46
C SER A 789 -0.46 -7.02 34.78
N ILE A 790 -0.41 -5.67 34.77
CA ILE A 790 -0.48 -4.85 35.98
C ILE A 790 -1.91 -4.33 36.24
N GLU A 791 -2.80 -4.39 35.25
CA GLU A 791 -4.07 -3.65 35.25
C GLU A 791 -5.27 -4.44 35.81
N SER A 792 -5.10 -5.74 36.10
CA SER A 792 -6.18 -6.59 36.62
C SER A 792 -6.58 -6.29 38.08
N THR A 793 -5.86 -5.42 38.80
CA THR A 793 -6.15 -5.16 40.23
C THR A 793 -6.41 -3.70 40.62
N ARG A 794 -6.29 -2.69 39.75
CA ARG A 794 -6.64 -1.30 40.10
C ARG A 794 -7.27 -0.53 38.94
N ARG A 795 -8.54 -0.14 39.12
CA ARG A 795 -9.26 0.86 38.30
C ARG A 795 -8.71 2.29 38.51
N SER A 796 -7.40 2.49 38.33
CA SER A 796 -6.79 3.83 38.34
C SER A 796 -5.98 4.04 37.05
N SER A 797 -6.71 4.37 35.99
CA SER A 797 -6.47 5.35 34.91
C SER A 797 -5.05 5.84 34.50
N SER A 798 -3.96 5.11 34.72
CA SER A 798 -2.66 5.51 34.17
C SER A 798 -2.17 4.48 33.14
N VAL A 799 -2.47 4.76 31.87
CA VAL A 799 -1.90 4.14 30.66
C VAL A 799 -0.38 4.42 30.64
N GLY A 800 0.39 3.74 31.49
CA GLY A 800 1.75 4.18 31.87
C GLY A 800 2.88 3.69 30.96
N GLY A 801 2.67 2.64 30.16
CA GLY A 801 3.76 1.98 29.43
C GLY A 801 3.87 2.31 27.93
N LEU A 802 2.81 2.83 27.33
CA LEU A 802 2.70 3.05 25.88
C LEU A 802 2.39 4.48 25.49
N THR A 803 2.52 5.44 26.41
CA THR A 803 2.49 6.85 26.02
C THR A 803 3.87 7.20 25.43
N PRO A 804 3.99 7.36 24.10
CA PRO A 804 5.10 8.08 23.52
C PRO A 804 5.54 9.29 24.37
N SER A 805 6.83 9.60 24.37
CA SER A 805 7.39 10.59 25.29
C SER A 805 6.65 11.94 25.24
N TRP A 806 6.28 12.36 24.03
CA TRP A 806 5.50 13.57 23.70
C TRP A 806 4.06 13.58 24.21
N LEU A 807 3.38 12.44 24.37
CA LEU A 807 2.04 12.40 24.99
C LEU A 807 2.07 12.82 26.47
N LYS A 808 3.23 12.69 27.13
CA LYS A 808 3.41 13.17 28.51
C LYS A 808 3.55 14.69 28.57
N THR A 809 4.10 15.30 27.51
CA THR A 809 4.35 16.74 27.45
C THR A 809 3.21 17.51 26.81
N GLN A 810 2.48 16.90 25.86
CA GLN A 810 1.45 17.54 25.04
C GLN A 810 0.30 16.56 24.72
N PRO A 811 -0.46 16.09 25.72
CA PRO A 811 -1.55 15.14 25.52
C PRO A 811 -2.66 15.68 24.61
N GLU A 812 -2.84 17.00 24.52
CA GLU A 812 -3.85 17.66 23.70
C GLU A 812 -3.60 17.56 22.19
N LEU A 813 -2.37 17.26 21.75
CA LEU A 813 -2.07 17.11 20.33
C LEU A 813 -2.65 15.84 19.73
N PHE A 814 -2.85 14.79 20.55
CA PHE A 814 -3.31 13.49 20.08
C PHE A 814 -4.50 12.97 20.87
N ARG A 815 -5.53 12.54 20.15
CA ARG A 815 -6.54 11.63 20.69
C ARG A 815 -5.98 10.22 20.65
N VAL A 816 -5.75 9.63 21.81
CA VAL A 816 -5.34 8.23 21.91
C VAL A 816 -6.61 7.36 21.91
N THR A 817 -6.57 6.31 21.11
CA THR A 817 -7.68 5.37 20.95
C THR A 817 -7.14 3.96 20.93
N GLU A 818 -7.81 3.05 21.63
CA GLU A 818 -7.46 1.66 21.66
C GLU A 818 -8.39 0.83 20.78
N LEU A 819 -7.81 0.00 19.90
CA LEU A 819 -8.50 -1.06 19.20
C LEU A 819 -8.81 -2.21 20.16
N LEU A 820 -10.09 -2.35 20.48
CA LEU A 820 -10.55 -3.42 21.33
C LEU A 820 -10.53 -4.78 20.61
N PRO A 821 -10.44 -5.86 21.40
CA PRO A 821 -10.73 -7.20 20.90
C PRO A 821 -12.16 -7.28 20.35
N LEU A 822 -12.36 -8.11 19.33
CA LEU A 822 -13.68 -8.32 18.76
C LEU A 822 -14.60 -8.98 19.80
N GLU A 823 -15.74 -8.34 20.05
CA GLU A 823 -16.85 -8.94 20.80
C GLU A 823 -17.45 -10.11 20.02
N ARG A 824 -18.18 -10.96 20.73
CA ARG A 824 -18.86 -12.14 20.16
C ARG A 824 -19.65 -11.83 18.89
N ASP A 825 -20.45 -10.76 18.91
CA ASP A 825 -21.27 -10.41 17.75
C ASP A 825 -20.40 -9.91 16.59
N CYS A 826 -19.35 -9.15 16.86
CA CYS A 826 -18.39 -8.72 15.84
C CYS A 826 -17.60 -9.90 15.24
N ARG A 827 -17.23 -10.90 16.05
CA ARG A 827 -16.56 -12.13 15.58
C ARG A 827 -17.46 -12.93 14.67
N ARG A 828 -18.75 -13.08 15.02
CA ARG A 828 -19.76 -13.71 14.16
C ARG A 828 -19.95 -12.96 12.85
N SER A 829 -20.17 -11.64 12.88
CA SER A 829 -20.30 -10.83 11.66
C SER A 829 -19.04 -10.87 10.79
N LEU A 830 -17.85 -10.95 11.40
CA LEU A 830 -16.61 -11.12 10.65
C LEU A 830 -16.52 -12.50 9.98
N ALA A 831 -16.89 -13.57 10.69
CA ALA A 831 -16.96 -14.91 10.11
C ALA A 831 -17.92 -14.95 8.90
N GLU A 832 -19.10 -14.32 9.04
CA GLU A 832 -20.08 -14.17 7.97
C GLU A 832 -19.50 -13.41 6.77
N ALA A 833 -18.85 -12.26 7.00
CA ALA A 833 -18.25 -11.45 5.94
C ALA A 833 -17.09 -12.16 5.22
N LEU A 834 -16.28 -12.95 5.94
CA LEU A 834 -15.18 -13.72 5.34
C LEU A 834 -15.68 -14.89 4.47
N LEU A 835 -16.90 -15.38 4.73
CA LEU A 835 -17.50 -16.53 4.04
C LEU A 835 -18.56 -16.13 3.00
N SER A 836 -19.10 -14.90 3.05
CA SER A 836 -20.19 -14.46 2.17
C SER A 836 -19.84 -14.46 0.68
N GLY A 837 -18.55 -14.43 0.33
CA GLY A 837 -18.07 -14.55 -1.06
C GLY A 837 -18.08 -15.97 -1.62
N GLU A 838 -18.29 -17.00 -0.80
CA GLU A 838 -18.23 -18.39 -1.21
C GLU A 838 -19.59 -18.94 -1.61
N GLN A 839 -19.86 -18.99 -2.92
CA GLN A 839 -21.13 -19.49 -3.48
C GLN A 839 -21.46 -20.95 -3.11
N GLN A 840 -20.49 -21.72 -2.60
CA GLN A 840 -20.66 -23.13 -2.24
C GLN A 840 -21.14 -23.33 -0.79
N LEU A 841 -21.15 -22.28 0.04
CA LEU A 841 -21.54 -22.37 1.44
C LEU A 841 -22.98 -21.88 1.60
N ASN A 842 -23.79 -22.65 2.33
CA ASN A 842 -25.12 -22.20 2.71
C ASN A 842 -25.05 -21.40 4.04
N HIS A 843 -26.15 -20.77 4.44
CA HIS A 843 -26.21 -19.99 5.68
C HIS A 843 -25.93 -20.85 6.93
N GLU A 844 -26.25 -22.14 6.91
CA GLU A 844 -25.99 -23.07 8.01
C GLU A 844 -24.48 -23.36 8.18
N ASP A 845 -23.75 -23.51 7.08
CA ASP A 845 -22.30 -23.66 7.05
C ASP A 845 -21.62 -22.41 7.65
N ILE A 846 -22.09 -21.21 7.29
CA ILE A 846 -21.58 -19.95 7.82
C ILE A 846 -21.83 -19.83 9.33
N SER A 847 -23.04 -20.17 9.80
CA SER A 847 -23.36 -20.21 11.23
C SER A 847 -22.48 -21.20 11.97
N THR A 848 -22.26 -22.39 11.39
CA THR A 848 -21.41 -23.43 11.98
C THR A 848 -19.95 -22.97 12.09
N ALA A 849 -19.45 -22.24 11.09
CA ALA A 849 -18.10 -21.66 11.13
C ALA A 849 -17.96 -20.58 12.22
N ALA A 850 -18.98 -19.73 12.38
CA ALA A 850 -18.99 -18.72 13.45
C ALA A 850 -19.03 -19.38 14.84
N ASP A 851 -19.87 -20.40 15.03
CA ASP A 851 -19.97 -21.14 16.29
C ASP A 851 -18.68 -21.90 16.61
N PHE A 852 -18.00 -22.47 15.60
CA PHE A 852 -16.66 -23.04 15.74
C PHE A 852 -15.65 -22.03 16.27
N CYS A 853 -15.64 -20.80 15.73
CA CYS A 853 -14.72 -19.75 16.19
C CYS A 853 -15.00 -19.36 17.64
N GLU A 854 -16.27 -19.20 18.00
CA GLU A 854 -16.69 -18.84 19.36
C GLU A 854 -16.37 -19.94 20.39
N GLU A 855 -16.63 -21.20 20.04
CA GLU A 855 -16.30 -22.35 20.90
C GLU A 855 -14.79 -22.43 21.13
N PHE A 856 -13.99 -22.26 20.06
CA PHE A 856 -12.53 -22.27 20.18
C PHE A 856 -12.03 -21.14 21.09
N ILE A 857 -12.43 -19.89 20.85
CA ILE A 857 -11.97 -18.73 21.62
C ILE A 857 -12.39 -18.84 23.09
N SER A 858 -13.62 -19.27 23.35
CA SER A 858 -14.14 -19.45 24.72
C SER A 858 -13.43 -20.57 25.49
N SER A 859 -12.74 -21.47 24.78
CA SER A 859 -12.02 -22.59 25.38
C SER A 859 -10.57 -22.26 25.77
N LEU A 860 -10.06 -21.09 25.35
CA LEU A 860 -8.70 -20.67 25.62
C LEU A 860 -8.55 -20.18 27.08
N PRO A 861 -7.46 -20.52 27.78
CA PRO A 861 -7.24 -20.11 29.16
C PRO A 861 -6.71 -18.67 29.28
N GLY A 862 -6.99 -18.02 30.42
CA GLY A 862 -6.40 -16.73 30.80
C GLY A 862 -6.77 -15.60 29.83
N ASP A 863 -5.78 -14.79 29.44
CA ASP A 863 -5.97 -13.66 28.52
C ASP A 863 -5.77 -14.06 27.05
N GLU A 864 -5.57 -15.35 26.75
CA GLU A 864 -5.37 -15.81 25.37
C GLU A 864 -6.61 -15.59 24.49
N TRP A 865 -7.82 -15.63 25.07
CA TRP A 865 -9.05 -15.35 24.32
C TRP A 865 -9.08 -13.93 23.76
N ILE A 866 -8.51 -12.96 24.47
CA ILE A 866 -8.41 -11.56 24.02
C ILE A 866 -7.52 -11.48 22.78
N GLN A 867 -6.37 -12.14 22.83
CA GLN A 867 -5.38 -12.17 21.76
C GLN A 867 -5.90 -12.92 20.52
N TRP A 868 -6.70 -13.97 20.71
CA TRP A 868 -7.39 -14.70 19.64
C TRP A 868 -8.64 -14.00 19.10
N SER A 869 -9.11 -12.95 19.77
CA SER A 869 -10.25 -12.14 19.33
C SER A 869 -9.86 -11.01 18.38
N THR A 870 -8.74 -11.14 17.66
CA THR A 870 -8.32 -10.17 16.64
C THR A 870 -8.82 -10.58 15.25
N PRO A 871 -9.05 -9.65 14.31
CA PRO A 871 -9.49 -9.98 12.94
C PRO A 871 -8.57 -10.96 12.22
N MET A 872 -7.26 -10.85 12.47
CA MET A 872 -6.26 -11.76 11.92
C MET A 872 -6.43 -13.19 12.44
N MET A 873 -6.62 -13.36 13.76
CA MET A 873 -6.83 -14.67 14.37
C MET A 873 -8.18 -15.28 13.96
N MET A 874 -9.23 -14.47 13.83
CA MET A 874 -10.50 -14.92 13.25
C MET A 874 -10.34 -15.45 11.83
N SER A 875 -9.54 -14.79 11.00
CA SER A 875 -9.24 -15.26 9.64
C SER A 875 -8.52 -16.61 9.64
N ILE A 876 -7.62 -16.84 10.60
CA ILE A 876 -6.94 -18.13 10.80
C ILE A 876 -7.93 -19.22 11.24
N LEU A 877 -8.86 -18.90 12.15
CA LEU A 877 -9.89 -19.84 12.59
C LEU A 877 -10.81 -20.26 11.44
N ILE A 878 -11.26 -19.31 10.63
CA ILE A 878 -12.06 -19.60 9.44
C ILE A 878 -11.29 -20.47 8.44
N ALA A 879 -10.01 -20.19 8.22
CA ALA A 879 -9.17 -21.03 7.36
C ALA A 879 -8.98 -22.46 7.92
N SER A 880 -8.86 -22.60 9.24
CA SER A 880 -8.81 -23.90 9.91
C SER A 880 -10.12 -24.65 9.75
N TRP A 881 -11.25 -23.98 9.95
CA TRP A 881 -12.58 -24.56 9.75
C TRP A 881 -12.78 -25.03 8.30
N ARG A 882 -12.41 -24.21 7.30
CA ARG A 882 -12.44 -24.60 5.87
C ARG A 882 -11.65 -25.89 5.63
N THR A 883 -10.45 -25.98 6.20
CA THR A 883 -9.58 -27.16 6.06
C THR A 883 -10.22 -28.41 6.68
N GLN A 884 -10.81 -28.27 7.87
CA GLN A 884 -11.53 -29.36 8.54
C GLN A 884 -12.74 -29.82 7.70
N MET A 885 -13.55 -28.88 7.22
CA MET A 885 -14.75 -29.17 6.42
C MET A 885 -14.40 -29.86 5.09
N LEU A 886 -13.28 -29.49 4.45
CA LEU A 886 -12.76 -30.20 3.27
C LEU A 886 -12.34 -31.65 3.59
N HIS A 887 -11.66 -31.87 4.72
CA HIS A 887 -11.29 -33.22 5.15
C HIS A 887 -12.51 -34.08 5.48
N GLU A 888 -13.54 -33.50 6.10
CA GLU A 888 -14.79 -34.19 6.39
C GLU A 888 -15.56 -34.56 5.11
N LYS A 889 -15.62 -33.64 4.13
CA LYS A 889 -16.19 -33.91 2.80
C LYS A 889 -15.44 -35.04 2.09
N GLN A 890 -14.12 -34.98 2.02
CA GLN A 890 -13.29 -36.05 1.44
C GLN A 890 -13.46 -37.39 2.19
N GLY A 891 -13.59 -37.35 3.51
CA GLY A 891 -13.85 -38.54 4.33
C GLY A 891 -15.20 -39.17 4.02
N LYS A 892 -16.25 -38.35 3.87
CA LYS A 892 -17.60 -38.80 3.48
C LYS A 892 -17.60 -39.36 2.05
N ASP A 893 -16.90 -38.73 1.11
CA ASP A 893 -16.78 -39.23 -0.26
C ASP A 893 -16.07 -40.58 -0.31
N LEU A 894 -14.99 -40.75 0.46
CA LEU A 894 -14.27 -42.03 0.58
C LEU A 894 -15.11 -43.11 1.28
N GLN A 895 -15.93 -42.75 2.27
CA GLN A 895 -16.87 -43.67 2.91
C GLN A 895 -18.02 -44.06 1.97
N PHE A 896 -18.55 -43.11 1.19
CA PHE A 896 -19.56 -43.36 0.17
C PHE A 896 -19.01 -44.27 -0.94
N ASP A 897 -17.77 -44.03 -1.40
CA ASP A 897 -17.08 -44.90 -2.37
C ASP A 897 -16.83 -46.30 -1.82
N ARG A 898 -16.45 -46.42 -0.54
CA ARG A 898 -16.33 -47.73 0.13
C ARG A 898 -17.69 -48.42 0.25
N GLY A 899 -18.73 -47.69 0.65
CA GLY A 899 -20.11 -48.16 0.76
C GLY A 899 -20.67 -48.65 -0.58
N ALA A 900 -20.49 -47.87 -1.64
CA ALA A 900 -20.86 -48.21 -3.01
C ALA A 900 -20.11 -49.46 -3.50
N ARG A 901 -18.79 -49.56 -3.25
CA ARG A 901 -18.00 -50.76 -3.57
C ARG A 901 -18.41 -51.98 -2.76
N THR A 902 -18.76 -51.85 -1.49
CA THR A 902 -19.30 -52.96 -0.69
C THR A 902 -20.70 -53.37 -1.14
N SER A 903 -21.54 -52.44 -1.60
CA SER A 903 -22.87 -52.76 -2.17
C SER A 903 -22.77 -53.48 -3.53
N LEU A 904 -21.83 -53.08 -4.38
CA LEU A 904 -21.53 -53.74 -5.66
C LEU A 904 -20.88 -55.11 -5.47
N ALA A 905 -20.10 -55.30 -4.40
CA ALA A 905 -19.57 -56.60 -4.02
C ALA A 905 -20.65 -57.52 -3.43
N ALA A 906 -21.63 -56.97 -2.70
CA ALA A 906 -22.78 -57.72 -2.18
C ALA A 906 -23.76 -58.14 -3.30
N GLY A 907 -23.94 -57.31 -4.33
CA GLY A 907 -24.75 -57.62 -5.52
C GLY A 907 -24.18 -58.73 -6.43
N ARG A 908 -22.94 -59.18 -6.20
CA ARG A 908 -22.30 -60.27 -6.97
C ARG A 908 -22.26 -61.63 -6.26
N ARG A 909 -22.87 -61.76 -5.08
CA ARG A 909 -22.97 -63.03 -4.33
C ARG A 909 -24.32 -63.74 -4.43
N GLN A 910 -25.14 -63.42 -5.43
CA GLN A 910 -26.30 -64.24 -5.80
C GLN A 910 -26.00 -65.03 -7.08
N SER A 911 -25.25 -66.12 -6.96
CA SER A 911 -25.23 -67.28 -7.86
C SER A 911 -24.00 -68.12 -7.55
N LEU A 912 -24.13 -69.01 -6.56
CA LEU A 912 -23.45 -70.30 -6.47
C LEU A 912 -23.92 -70.95 -5.17
N VAL A 913 -25.03 -71.66 -5.30
CA VAL A 913 -25.50 -72.66 -4.33
C VAL A 913 -24.58 -73.86 -4.47
N LEU A 914 -23.87 -74.20 -3.40
CA LEU A 914 -23.30 -75.52 -3.18
C LEU A 914 -23.44 -75.80 -1.67
N GLU A 915 -24.21 -76.84 -1.38
CA GLU A 915 -24.62 -77.31 -0.06
C GLU A 915 -23.47 -77.91 0.77
N VAL A 916 -23.80 -78.22 2.04
CA VAL A 916 -23.19 -79.19 2.98
C VAL A 916 -22.26 -78.57 4.08
N PRO A 917 -22.32 -78.99 5.36
CA PRO A 917 -23.46 -79.12 6.28
C PRO A 917 -23.20 -78.49 7.69
N ASP A 918 -24.20 -78.56 8.56
CA ASP A 918 -24.22 -78.09 9.96
C ASP A 918 -23.09 -78.63 10.86
N ALA A 919 -22.54 -77.73 11.69
CA ALA A 919 -21.83 -78.10 12.93
C ALA A 919 -22.18 -77.10 14.06
N GLN A 920 -22.85 -77.62 15.09
CA GLN A 920 -23.18 -76.93 16.34
C GLN A 920 -21.92 -76.64 17.20
N PRO A 921 -21.89 -75.57 18.00
CA PRO A 921 -20.89 -75.40 19.04
C PRO A 921 -21.31 -76.14 20.31
N LYS A 922 -20.42 -77.05 20.76
CA LYS A 922 -20.50 -77.71 22.08
C LYS A 922 -20.05 -76.76 23.18
N GLU A 923 -20.88 -76.66 24.21
CA GLU A 923 -20.47 -76.37 25.59
C GLU A 923 -19.56 -77.47 26.11
N GLU A 924 -18.48 -77.12 26.79
CA GLU A 924 -17.81 -78.00 27.75
C GLU A 924 -17.31 -77.16 28.93
N ALA A 925 -17.91 -77.45 30.09
CA ALA A 925 -17.41 -77.10 31.40
C ALA A 925 -16.35 -78.12 31.82
N ASP A 926 -15.35 -77.71 32.59
CA ASP A 926 -14.83 -78.61 33.62
C ASP A 926 -14.26 -77.90 34.84
N GLN A 927 -14.46 -78.59 35.97
CA GLN A 927 -14.29 -78.16 37.35
C GLN A 927 -12.92 -78.56 37.91
N ASN A 928 -12.49 -77.84 38.97
CA ASN A 928 -11.70 -78.26 40.16
C ASN A 928 -10.77 -77.10 40.59
N GLY A 929 -10.67 -76.65 41.86
CA GLY A 929 -11.27 -77.04 43.12
C GLY A 929 -10.67 -76.19 44.27
N ALA A 930 -11.48 -76.01 45.32
CA ALA A 930 -11.15 -75.76 46.75
C ALA A 930 -10.26 -74.56 47.17
N ALA A 931 -10.86 -73.57 47.85
CA ALA A 931 -10.80 -73.43 49.33
C ALA A 931 -11.42 -72.09 49.80
N LYS A 932 -12.45 -72.20 50.65
CA LYS A 932 -12.98 -71.18 51.60
C LYS A 932 -12.29 -71.42 52.98
N PRO A 933 -12.37 -70.55 54.03
CA PRO A 933 -13.54 -69.76 54.49
C PRO A 933 -13.17 -68.33 54.96
N GLY A 934 -14.06 -67.41 55.40
CA GLY A 934 -15.49 -67.38 55.68
C GLY A 934 -15.88 -66.00 56.27
N SER A 935 -17.21 -65.80 56.47
CA SER A 935 -17.89 -64.84 57.37
C SER A 935 -17.63 -63.32 57.16
N GLU A 936 -18.58 -62.39 57.29
CA GLU A 936 -19.92 -62.38 57.87
C GLU A 936 -20.59 -61.03 57.52
N ASN A 937 -21.92 -61.05 57.36
CA ASN A 937 -22.94 -60.00 57.60
C ASN A 937 -22.62 -58.49 57.56
N GLY A 938 -23.47 -57.74 56.83
CA GLY A 938 -23.62 -56.30 57.06
C GLY A 938 -24.51 -55.55 56.05
N SER A 939 -25.81 -55.52 56.32
CA SER A 939 -26.85 -54.74 55.63
C SER A 939 -26.57 -53.23 55.63
N ARG A 940 -26.69 -52.52 54.48
CA ARG A 940 -27.08 -51.08 54.36
C ARG A 940 -27.16 -50.60 52.87
N PRO A 941 -27.83 -49.45 52.57
CA PRO A 941 -28.81 -49.37 51.48
C PRO A 941 -28.28 -48.88 50.13
N SER A 942 -28.96 -49.35 49.10
CA SER A 942 -28.78 -49.14 47.67
C SER A 942 -29.21 -47.75 47.15
N ARG A 943 -28.67 -46.64 47.68
CA ARG A 943 -29.01 -45.29 47.17
C ARG A 943 -27.83 -44.44 46.66
N TRP A 944 -26.60 -44.95 46.67
CA TRP A 944 -25.41 -44.21 46.24
C TRP A 944 -24.81 -44.64 44.88
N LYS A 945 -25.27 -45.76 44.28
CA LYS A 945 -24.74 -46.24 42.98
C LYS A 945 -25.19 -45.41 41.78
N SER A 946 -26.29 -44.65 41.88
CA SER A 946 -26.76 -43.80 40.77
C SER A 946 -25.99 -42.48 40.67
N ALA A 947 -25.53 -41.92 41.79
CA ALA A 947 -24.72 -40.69 41.80
C ALA A 947 -23.27 -40.96 41.34
N VAL A 948 -22.69 -42.09 41.71
CA VAL A 948 -21.33 -42.49 41.28
C VAL A 948 -21.28 -42.81 39.79
N ASN A 949 -22.32 -43.43 39.23
CA ASN A 949 -22.42 -43.64 37.77
C ASN A 949 -22.69 -42.33 37.01
N MET A 950 -23.42 -41.37 37.59
CA MET A 950 -23.56 -40.04 36.99
C MET A 950 -22.25 -39.25 37.02
N ILE A 951 -21.49 -39.31 38.13
CA ILE A 951 -20.17 -38.67 38.23
C ILE A 951 -19.17 -39.34 37.26
N GLY A 952 -19.25 -40.67 37.09
CA GLY A 952 -18.46 -41.40 36.09
C GLY A 952 -18.83 -41.03 34.65
N LEU A 953 -20.12 -40.86 34.34
CA LEU A 953 -20.61 -40.43 33.04
C LEU A 953 -20.25 -38.97 32.74
N VAL A 954 -20.42 -38.08 33.72
CA VAL A 954 -20.03 -36.65 33.61
C VAL A 954 -18.51 -36.55 33.42
N ARG A 955 -17.70 -37.29 34.19
CA ARG A 955 -16.24 -37.34 33.99
C ARG A 955 -15.85 -37.95 32.65
N SER A 956 -16.57 -38.96 32.15
CA SER A 956 -16.32 -39.56 30.83
C SER A 956 -16.67 -38.60 29.69
N VAL A 957 -17.78 -37.87 29.80
CA VAL A 957 -18.20 -36.85 28.83
C VAL A 957 -17.25 -35.65 28.86
N GLU A 958 -16.82 -35.22 30.04
CA GLU A 958 -15.86 -34.13 30.21
C GLU A 958 -14.46 -34.53 29.68
N SER A 959 -14.05 -35.78 29.88
CA SER A 959 -12.79 -36.31 29.32
C SER A 959 -12.84 -36.40 27.79
N ALA A 960 -13.96 -36.86 27.23
CA ALA A 960 -14.17 -36.89 25.78
C ALA A 960 -14.19 -35.49 25.16
N LYS A 961 -14.86 -34.53 25.80
CA LYS A 961 -14.85 -33.11 25.40
C LYS A 961 -13.45 -32.52 25.44
N ARG A 962 -12.67 -32.81 26.49
CA ARG A 962 -11.26 -32.34 26.58
C ARG A 962 -10.38 -32.93 25.48
N LEU A 963 -10.56 -34.20 25.12
CA LEU A 963 -9.83 -34.84 24.02
C LEU A 963 -10.22 -34.25 22.65
N GLN A 964 -11.51 -33.97 22.44
CA GLN A 964 -12.00 -33.33 21.23
C GLN A 964 -11.44 -31.90 21.10
N LEU A 965 -11.49 -31.13 22.18
CA LEU A 965 -10.95 -29.77 22.23
C LEU A 965 -9.43 -29.76 21.94
N ASP A 966 -8.66 -30.65 22.55
CA ASP A 966 -7.22 -30.79 22.29
C ASP A 966 -6.92 -31.14 20.82
N THR A 967 -7.83 -31.87 20.16
CA THR A 967 -7.72 -32.19 18.73
C THR A 967 -8.01 -30.98 17.85
N VAL A 968 -9.06 -30.22 18.17
CA VAL A 968 -9.40 -28.96 17.48
C VAL A 968 -8.26 -27.95 17.62
N THR A 969 -7.76 -27.76 18.84
CA THR A 969 -6.64 -26.85 19.12
C THR A 969 -5.38 -27.21 18.34
N LYS A 970 -5.05 -28.51 18.24
CA LYS A 970 -3.93 -28.98 17.41
C LYS A 970 -4.12 -28.65 15.93
N SER A 971 -5.34 -28.81 15.42
CA SER A 971 -5.66 -28.49 14.02
C SER A 971 -5.51 -27.00 13.75
N VAL A 972 -6.10 -26.16 14.60
CA VAL A 972 -6.06 -24.69 14.48
C VAL A 972 -4.63 -24.17 14.49
N TYR A 973 -3.81 -24.56 15.47
CA TYR A 973 -2.42 -24.11 15.52
C TYR A 973 -1.58 -24.65 14.35
N GLY A 974 -1.87 -25.85 13.87
CA GLY A 974 -1.23 -26.40 12.67
C GLY A 974 -1.49 -25.54 11.44
N VAL A 975 -2.75 -25.15 11.22
CA VAL A 975 -3.15 -24.27 10.11
C VAL A 975 -2.60 -22.86 10.29
N ALA A 976 -2.66 -22.32 11.52
CA ALA A 976 -2.13 -21.00 11.85
C ALA A 976 -0.64 -20.90 11.49
N LEU A 977 0.16 -21.87 11.92
CA LEU A 977 1.58 -21.91 11.64
C LEU A 977 1.85 -22.03 10.14
N ASP A 978 1.15 -22.92 9.44
CA ASP A 978 1.33 -23.09 8.00
C ASP A 978 0.97 -21.82 7.22
N LEU A 979 -0.10 -21.11 7.58
CA LEU A 979 -0.50 -19.86 6.93
C LEU A 979 0.49 -18.72 7.21
N LEU A 980 0.92 -18.55 8.46
CA LEU A 980 1.86 -17.51 8.84
C LEU A 980 3.23 -17.73 8.16
N LEU A 981 3.70 -18.98 8.10
CA LEU A 981 4.94 -19.31 7.39
C LEU A 981 4.78 -19.21 5.86
N ARG A 982 3.62 -19.53 5.28
CA ARG A 982 3.37 -19.28 3.84
C ARG A 982 3.35 -17.79 3.50
N ARG A 983 2.86 -16.94 4.39
CA ARG A 983 2.90 -15.48 4.22
C ARG A 983 4.34 -14.95 4.17
N PHE A 984 5.27 -15.59 4.88
CA PHE A 984 6.70 -15.35 4.71
C PHE A 984 7.17 -15.72 3.29
N GLN A 985 6.63 -16.80 2.70
CA GLN A 985 6.97 -17.24 1.33
C GLN A 985 6.50 -16.32 0.22
N SER A 986 5.28 -15.77 0.31
CA SER A 986 4.66 -15.04 -0.80
C SER A 986 5.39 -13.75 -1.17
N ARG A 987 6.19 -13.18 -0.25
CA ARG A 987 6.95 -11.95 -0.45
C ARG A 987 8.30 -12.14 -1.19
N GLN A 988 8.85 -13.36 -1.20
CA GLN A 988 10.09 -13.68 -1.92
C GLN A 988 9.77 -14.57 -3.14
N GLN A 989 9.21 -13.95 -4.19
CA GLN A 989 8.68 -14.69 -5.35
C GLN A 989 9.74 -15.48 -6.14
N ALA A 990 11.02 -15.08 -6.08
CA ALA A 990 12.08 -15.69 -6.87
C ALA A 990 12.41 -17.14 -6.47
N ASP A 991 12.12 -17.56 -5.23
CA ASP A 991 12.64 -18.81 -4.64
C ASP A 991 11.54 -19.71 -4.02
N ARG A 992 10.33 -19.73 -4.61
CA ARG A 992 9.17 -20.46 -4.04
C ARG A 992 9.45 -21.92 -3.67
N HIS A 993 10.23 -22.65 -4.46
CA HIS A 993 10.53 -24.06 -4.20
C HIS A 993 11.52 -24.25 -3.04
N LYS A 994 12.58 -23.44 -2.98
CA LYS A 994 13.55 -23.43 -1.87
C LYS A 994 12.86 -23.06 -0.56
N MET A 995 11.96 -22.07 -0.62
CA MET A 995 11.20 -21.63 0.54
C MET A 995 10.24 -22.65 1.13
N LYS A 996 9.72 -23.60 0.33
CA LYS A 996 8.88 -24.69 0.87
C LYS A 996 9.67 -25.60 1.80
N ALA A 997 10.91 -25.93 1.42
CA ALA A 997 11.82 -26.68 2.27
C ALA A 997 12.19 -25.85 3.51
N THR A 998 12.55 -24.57 3.34
CA THR A 998 12.90 -23.68 4.46
C THR A 998 11.76 -23.53 5.48
N VAL A 999 10.52 -23.38 5.04
CA VAL A 999 9.35 -23.28 5.94
C VAL A 999 9.13 -24.55 6.74
N GLN A 1000 9.34 -25.71 6.13
CA GLN A 1000 9.28 -26.98 6.87
C GLN A 1000 10.38 -27.02 7.95
N ILE A 1001 11.59 -26.58 7.62
CA ILE A 1001 12.70 -26.51 8.60
C ILE A 1001 12.39 -25.49 9.71
N PHE A 1002 11.77 -24.34 9.41
CA PHE A 1002 11.32 -23.38 10.44
C PHE A 1002 10.34 -24.00 11.43
N LYS A 1003 9.35 -24.74 10.91
CA LYS A 1003 8.37 -25.46 11.73
C LYS A 1003 9.06 -26.46 12.66
N GLU A 1004 10.00 -27.22 12.13
CA GLU A 1004 10.74 -28.21 12.91
C GLU A 1004 11.62 -27.57 13.99
N LEU A 1005 12.28 -26.45 13.67
CA LEU A 1005 13.06 -25.70 14.64
C LEU A 1005 12.17 -25.14 15.77
N LEU A 1006 11.00 -24.57 15.44
CA LEU A 1006 10.05 -24.08 16.45
C LEU A 1006 9.48 -25.20 17.33
N GLU A 1007 9.22 -26.38 16.77
CA GLU A 1007 8.81 -27.57 17.53
C GLU A 1007 9.88 -28.01 18.55
N LEU A 1008 11.16 -27.95 18.15
CA LEU A 1008 12.29 -28.27 19.04
C LEU A 1008 12.46 -27.23 20.15
N VAL A 1009 12.46 -25.93 19.80
CA VAL A 1009 12.56 -24.83 20.77
C VAL A 1009 11.42 -24.91 21.78
N ALA A 1010 10.18 -25.06 21.32
CA ALA A 1010 9.03 -25.16 22.19
C ALA A 1010 9.10 -26.38 23.14
N ALA A 1011 9.66 -27.50 22.70
CA ALA A 1011 9.80 -28.70 23.52
C ALA A 1011 10.86 -28.53 24.63
N VAL A 1012 11.95 -27.81 24.34
CA VAL A 1012 12.96 -27.44 25.35
C VAL A 1012 12.35 -26.49 26.39
N LEU A 1013 11.60 -25.48 25.94
CA LEU A 1013 10.95 -24.52 26.83
C LEU A 1013 9.86 -25.15 27.70
N ASP A 1014 9.04 -26.03 27.13
CA ASP A 1014 8.03 -26.80 27.87
C ASP A 1014 8.68 -27.68 28.96
N ALA A 1015 9.86 -28.25 28.69
CA ALA A 1015 10.61 -29.02 29.68
C ALA A 1015 11.17 -28.14 30.82
N ARG A 1016 11.52 -26.88 30.52
CA ARG A 1016 12.03 -25.90 31.50
C ARG A 1016 10.92 -25.13 32.22
N CYS A 1017 9.66 -25.27 31.80
CA CYS A 1017 8.55 -24.40 32.22
C CYS A 1017 8.83 -22.91 32.00
N ASP A 1018 9.55 -22.59 30.92
CA ASP A 1018 9.87 -21.21 30.54
C ASP A 1018 9.06 -20.82 29.30
N SER A 1019 8.82 -19.53 29.08
CA SER A 1019 8.18 -18.98 27.87
C SER A 1019 9.16 -18.19 26.99
N HIS A 1020 10.36 -17.92 27.49
CA HIS A 1020 11.38 -17.11 26.82
C HIS A 1020 12.58 -17.95 26.39
N PHE A 1021 13.20 -17.56 25.28
CA PHE A 1021 14.45 -18.16 24.79
C PHE A 1021 15.32 -17.10 24.13
N THR A 1022 16.63 -17.31 24.09
CA THR A 1022 17.57 -16.45 23.36
C THR A 1022 18.25 -17.23 22.24
N GLU A 1023 19.04 -16.54 21.42
CA GLU A 1023 19.86 -17.21 20.39
C GLU A 1023 20.79 -18.28 20.99
N ALA A 1024 21.28 -18.06 22.21
CA ALA A 1024 22.12 -19.03 22.92
C ALA A 1024 21.39 -20.36 23.23
N ASP A 1025 20.06 -20.34 23.36
CA ASP A 1025 19.26 -21.55 23.51
C ASP A 1025 19.04 -22.29 22.19
N VAL A 1026 19.06 -21.57 21.05
CA VAL A 1026 18.76 -22.13 19.73
C VAL A 1026 19.99 -22.70 19.05
N VAL A 1027 21.15 -22.03 19.13
CA VAL A 1027 22.39 -22.45 18.46
C VAL A 1027 22.79 -23.92 18.76
N PRO A 1028 22.69 -24.42 20.01
CA PRO A 1028 22.95 -25.83 20.30
C PRO A 1028 21.99 -26.79 19.57
N LEU A 1029 20.73 -26.41 19.40
CA LEU A 1029 19.73 -27.20 18.67
C LEU A 1029 20.05 -27.26 17.17
N LEU A 1030 20.53 -26.16 16.59
CA LEU A 1030 20.93 -26.13 15.19
C LEU A 1030 22.04 -27.14 14.90
N SER A 1031 23.06 -27.16 15.77
CA SER A 1031 24.18 -28.09 15.67
C SER A 1031 23.74 -29.55 15.88
N LEU A 1032 22.90 -29.81 16.89
CA LEU A 1032 22.44 -31.15 17.23
C LEU A 1032 21.59 -31.78 16.12
N PHE A 1033 20.71 -30.99 15.48
CA PHE A 1033 19.79 -31.47 14.45
C PHE A 1033 20.29 -31.21 13.02
N LYS A 1034 21.54 -30.75 12.85
CA LYS A 1034 22.16 -30.42 11.55
C LYS A 1034 21.32 -29.42 10.73
N ILE A 1035 20.75 -28.43 11.40
CA ILE A 1035 20.01 -27.32 10.77
C ILE A 1035 21.00 -26.20 10.50
N ASP A 1036 20.97 -25.64 9.29
CA ASP A 1036 21.83 -24.52 8.87
C ASP A 1036 21.55 -23.28 9.74
N GLU A 1037 22.61 -22.59 10.18
CA GLU A 1037 22.53 -21.36 10.98
C GLU A 1037 21.76 -20.24 10.27
N GLN A 1038 21.80 -20.20 8.94
CA GLN A 1038 21.05 -19.24 8.14
C GLN A 1038 19.53 -19.35 8.38
N VAL A 1039 19.03 -20.55 8.66
CA VAL A 1039 17.60 -20.79 8.96
C VAL A 1039 17.19 -20.01 10.20
N TRP A 1040 18.02 -20.03 11.24
CA TRP A 1040 17.73 -19.26 12.45
C TRP A 1040 17.86 -17.75 12.23
N LYS A 1041 18.84 -17.30 11.45
CA LYS A 1041 18.96 -15.87 11.08
C LYS A 1041 17.71 -15.37 10.36
N ASP A 1042 17.20 -16.13 9.40
CA ASP A 1042 15.99 -15.79 8.67
C ASP A 1042 14.74 -15.81 9.57
N LEU A 1043 14.61 -16.83 10.42
CA LEU A 1043 13.49 -16.98 11.35
C LEU A 1043 13.48 -15.90 12.43
N SER A 1044 14.63 -15.65 13.06
CA SER A 1044 14.78 -14.63 14.12
C SER A 1044 14.52 -13.23 13.58
N LEU A 1045 14.97 -12.92 12.36
CA LEU A 1045 14.64 -11.68 11.68
C LEU A 1045 13.13 -11.57 11.43
N ALA A 1046 12.49 -12.65 10.94
CA ALA A 1046 11.05 -12.67 10.72
C ALA A 1046 10.24 -12.46 12.01
N ILE A 1047 10.70 -12.99 13.14
CA ILE A 1047 10.07 -12.74 14.46
C ILE A 1047 10.30 -11.29 14.90
N GLN A 1048 11.52 -10.75 14.75
CA GLN A 1048 11.85 -9.36 15.09
C GLN A 1048 11.04 -8.34 14.29
N GLU A 1049 10.73 -8.66 13.04
CA GLU A 1049 9.87 -7.85 12.17
C GLU A 1049 8.37 -8.12 12.39
N ASN A 1050 7.99 -8.79 13.48
CA ASN A 1050 6.60 -9.18 13.82
C ASN A 1050 5.86 -9.92 12.69
N ARG A 1051 6.57 -10.61 11.78
CA ARG A 1051 5.95 -11.36 10.68
C ARG A 1051 5.32 -12.67 11.14
N ILE A 1052 5.72 -13.16 12.31
CA ILE A 1052 5.17 -14.37 12.95
C ILE A 1052 4.49 -13.96 14.26
N PRO A 1053 3.22 -13.52 14.24
CA PRO A 1053 2.51 -12.94 15.39
C PRO A 1053 2.16 -13.93 16.51
N LEU A 1054 2.68 -15.16 16.44
CA LEU A 1054 2.64 -16.15 17.52
C LEU A 1054 3.90 -16.07 18.42
N LEU A 1055 4.92 -15.34 17.96
CA LEU A 1055 6.19 -15.14 18.62
C LEU A 1055 6.46 -13.63 18.72
N HIS A 1056 7.11 -13.22 19.81
CA HIS A 1056 7.51 -11.84 20.02
C HIS A 1056 9.01 -11.77 20.26
N ALA A 1057 9.69 -10.79 19.67
CA ALA A 1057 11.08 -10.50 19.99
C ALA A 1057 11.15 -9.27 20.93
N ARG A 1058 11.86 -9.42 22.04
CA ARG A 1058 12.14 -8.37 23.01
C ARG A 1058 13.64 -8.11 23.05
N LYS A 1059 14.04 -6.87 22.73
CA LYS A 1059 15.43 -6.41 22.84
C LYS A 1059 15.71 -5.93 24.26
N ASN A 1060 16.62 -6.61 24.95
CA ASN A 1060 17.14 -6.21 26.26
C ASN A 1060 18.62 -5.85 26.09
N GLY A 1061 18.90 -4.58 25.75
CA GLY A 1061 20.25 -4.13 25.44
C GLY A 1061 20.77 -4.70 24.10
N LYS A 1062 21.90 -5.41 24.13
CA LYS A 1062 22.46 -6.10 22.94
C LYS A 1062 21.83 -7.47 22.69
N GLU A 1063 21.18 -8.06 23.68
CA GLU A 1063 20.61 -9.39 23.57
C GLU A 1063 19.15 -9.32 23.13
N VAL A 1064 18.79 -10.17 22.17
CA VAL A 1064 17.42 -10.33 21.70
C VAL A 1064 16.86 -11.61 22.31
N SER A 1065 15.84 -11.45 23.16
CA SER A 1065 15.05 -12.56 23.69
C SER A 1065 13.79 -12.74 22.85
N PHE A 1066 13.33 -13.97 22.71
CA PHE A 1066 12.15 -14.35 21.96
C PHE A 1066 11.16 -15.01 22.92
N GLN A 1067 9.86 -14.81 22.71
CA GLN A 1067 8.81 -15.36 23.56
C GLN A 1067 7.66 -15.92 22.72
N PHE A 1068 7.11 -17.06 23.14
CA PHE A 1068 5.82 -17.52 22.63
C PHE A 1068 4.70 -16.67 23.25
N ILE A 1069 3.91 -15.99 22.41
CA ILE A 1069 2.82 -15.13 22.88
C ILE A 1069 1.72 -15.97 23.57
N TYR A 1070 1.52 -17.20 23.09
CA TYR A 1070 0.47 -18.11 23.57
C TYR A 1070 1.11 -19.34 24.22
N GLY A 1071 0.85 -19.54 25.51
CA GLY A 1071 1.36 -20.70 26.25
C GLY A 1071 0.72 -22.00 25.77
N SER A 1072 -0.53 -21.96 25.30
CA SER A 1072 -1.20 -23.06 24.60
C SER A 1072 -0.51 -23.45 23.29
N PHE A 1073 -0.04 -22.48 22.51
CA PHE A 1073 0.71 -22.73 21.27
C PHE A 1073 2.08 -23.35 21.54
N GLN A 1074 2.80 -22.84 22.54
CA GLN A 1074 4.06 -23.44 22.97
C GLN A 1074 3.86 -24.91 23.39
N ARG A 1075 2.85 -25.20 24.21
CA ARG A 1075 2.51 -26.58 24.63
C ARG A 1075 2.16 -27.47 23.43
N PHE A 1076 1.43 -26.93 22.45
CA PHE A 1076 1.11 -27.64 21.21
C PHE A 1076 2.37 -28.05 20.45
N LEU A 1077 3.29 -27.12 20.21
CA LEU A 1077 4.55 -27.38 19.51
C LEU A 1077 5.48 -28.29 20.32
N GLY A 1078 5.58 -28.08 21.64
CA GLY A 1078 6.43 -28.88 22.51
C GLY A 1078 6.03 -30.35 22.54
N ARG A 1079 4.74 -30.67 22.48
CA ARG A 1079 4.24 -32.05 22.37
C ARG A 1079 4.66 -32.72 21.05
N ARG A 1080 4.80 -31.97 19.95
CA ARG A 1080 5.29 -32.49 18.66
C ARG A 1080 6.80 -32.66 18.61
N GLY A 1081 7.55 -31.80 19.29
CA GLY A 1081 9.01 -31.89 19.38
C GLY A 1081 9.54 -32.99 20.32
N LYS A 1082 8.79 -33.36 21.38
CA LYS A 1082 9.20 -34.37 22.38
C LYS A 1082 9.72 -35.71 21.81
N PRO A 1083 9.09 -36.31 20.78
CA PRO A 1083 9.61 -37.54 20.16
C PRO A 1083 10.97 -37.39 19.48
N ARG A 1084 11.37 -36.17 19.10
CA ARG A 1084 12.66 -35.87 18.44
C ARG A 1084 13.79 -35.57 19.42
N LEU A 1085 13.46 -35.19 20.65
CA LEU A 1085 14.42 -34.91 21.73
C LEU A 1085 14.82 -36.14 22.56
N LYS A 1086 13.98 -37.19 22.56
CA LYS A 1086 14.28 -38.49 23.15
C LYS A 1086 15.23 -39.27 22.23
#